data_AF-A0A1G1AEG6-F1
#
_entry.id   AF-A0A1G1AEG6-F1
#
_cell.length_a   1.000
_cell.length_b   1.000
_cell.length_c   1.000
_cell.angle_alpha   90.00
_cell.angle_beta   90.00
_cell.angle_gamma   90.00
#
_symmetry.space_group_name_H-M   'P 1'
#
loop_
_entity.id
_entity.type
_entity.pdbx_description
1 polymer ?
#
loop_
_entity_poly.entity_id
_entity_poly.type
_entity_poly.pdbx_seq_one_letter_code
_entity_poly.pdbx_strand_id
1 'polypeptide(L)'
;MRRKAVCGGCLALVVALTTCGVLVRRMRDPDRILARLDGATGLAPLTLAYPFDGALFPVGLPAPLVRWKAPVDRQLIWLTYARLPDGRVPVRVVSGRETARFPRDGWETVEREAGTRPVTVAVVGISRWTGRPLTAGQIQIAFTTNVVPGCLFYREVPLPFGEVVKDPSRIRWRYGSPGSREIPPVVLEKLPVCGNCHSFSSDGAVLGLDVDYANDKGSYAIVPVGTNMVLDRDHIITWSDYRREDGQFTFGLLSQVSPDGRYAISTVKDRSVFVARDELAFSQLFFPIRGILGFHDRETKQFAALPGADDPAFVQSNPSWSPDGQTILFAHAPAYRLRQIGDEGAVLLTPAECAEFLEDDKPFRFDLYRIPFNGGRGGVAEPVPGASRNGKSNYFGRYSPDGRWIVFCQASNYMLLQPDSELMIIPAEGGTPRRLECNLGRMNSWHAWSPDSRWLVFTSKVFSDYTQLFLAWIDETGHSRPPVLLEQLVSPDYAANIPEFVNLSTGAIARIREQFLNAVSWTRAAAENLRAQDYIQTEADCQRALAIDPACVEAWSLLGEARSARGDQAGAVAAYQSGLAVLPDDAGALAGLAAVLLKQGRETEAEPLCRRAIAIDSGCAAGWSNLGMILMRKGDLPAARQHVEQAVQRLPGVAALWVNVAEVARAQEDGEGVIRSLREAVRQDPVNVQIRNNLGAALYESGDLEGALEHLREAIRLDPAHLQALENLGLTLLQSGLYAEARPVLERAHEANPADTAVGCDLCRALRNLGQYGPAMTHLNEILQADPDHIEALLETAWICASAGDVKYRDGIRGVELATRACRQVNYEEPACLDVLAACQAERGNFPEAIRTAGEAVRQARARGLDALAGEVEQRLMVYRQNRPWHGPFR
;
A
#
# COMPACT_ATOMS: atom_id res chain seq x y z
N MET A 1 -75.12 16.43 -19.02
CA MET A 1 -74.00 17.28 -19.50
C MET A 1 -72.72 17.06 -18.68
N ARG A 2 -72.03 15.92 -18.76
CA ARG A 2 -70.71 15.72 -18.11
C ARG A 2 -69.90 14.63 -18.84
N ARG A 3 -69.45 14.91 -20.07
CA ARG A 3 -68.46 14.07 -20.81
C ARG A 3 -67.52 14.88 -21.73
N LYS A 4 -67.29 16.17 -21.44
CA LYS A 4 -66.37 17.02 -22.23
C LYS A 4 -65.17 17.62 -21.47
N ALA A 5 -64.98 17.32 -20.17
CA ALA A 5 -63.97 18.00 -19.36
C ALA A 5 -62.65 17.23 -19.14
N VAL A 6 -62.56 15.94 -19.49
CA VAL A 6 -61.39 15.09 -19.14
C VAL A 6 -60.32 15.02 -20.24
N CYS A 7 -60.66 15.30 -21.51
CA CYS A 7 -59.64 15.36 -22.58
C CYS A 7 -58.84 16.68 -22.60
N GLY A 8 -59.33 17.76 -22.00
CA GLY A 8 -58.63 19.06 -22.00
C GLY A 8 -57.44 19.12 -21.05
N GLY A 9 -57.49 18.41 -19.92
CA GLY A 9 -56.43 18.41 -18.89
C GLY A 9 -55.18 17.65 -19.31
N CYS A 10 -55.32 16.46 -19.92
CA CYS A 10 -54.17 15.71 -20.43
C CYS A 10 -53.53 16.38 -21.66
N LEU A 11 -54.32 17.01 -22.54
CA LEU A 11 -53.78 17.75 -23.68
C LEU A 11 -53.06 19.04 -23.21
N ALA A 12 -53.59 19.75 -22.22
CA ALA A 12 -52.93 20.94 -21.66
C ALA A 12 -51.65 20.60 -20.89
N LEU A 13 -51.59 19.48 -20.17
CA LEU A 13 -50.38 19.04 -19.47
C LEU A 13 -49.29 18.57 -20.46
N VAL A 14 -49.67 17.85 -21.52
CA VAL A 14 -48.75 17.44 -22.60
C VAL A 14 -48.30 18.64 -23.44
N VAL A 15 -49.18 19.60 -23.73
CA VAL A 15 -48.84 20.86 -24.41
C VAL A 15 -47.96 21.75 -23.53
N ALA A 16 -48.18 21.80 -22.20
CA ALA A 16 -47.33 22.53 -21.26
C ALA A 16 -45.94 21.88 -21.10
N LEU A 17 -45.86 20.54 -21.03
CA LEU A 17 -44.59 19.82 -20.99
C LEU A 17 -43.83 19.91 -22.32
N THR A 18 -44.52 19.88 -23.46
CA THR A 18 -43.89 20.09 -24.78
C THR A 18 -43.51 21.55 -25.03
N THR A 19 -44.30 22.54 -24.60
CA THR A 19 -43.90 23.97 -24.69
C THR A 19 -42.76 24.31 -23.73
N CYS A 20 -42.76 23.79 -22.51
CA CYS A 20 -41.64 23.93 -21.57
C CYS A 20 -40.38 23.22 -22.11
N GLY A 21 -40.53 22.01 -22.69
CA GLY A 21 -39.47 21.30 -23.40
C GLY A 21 -38.93 22.07 -24.61
N VAL A 22 -39.79 22.71 -25.40
CA VAL A 22 -39.42 23.55 -26.56
C VAL A 22 -38.73 24.84 -26.11
N LEU A 23 -39.18 25.47 -25.01
CA LEU A 23 -38.54 26.64 -24.40
C LEU A 23 -37.13 26.30 -23.88
N VAL A 24 -36.98 25.19 -23.15
CA VAL A 24 -35.68 24.72 -22.67
C VAL A 24 -34.76 24.32 -23.83
N ARG A 25 -35.29 23.69 -24.89
CA ARG A 25 -34.51 23.32 -26.09
C ARG A 25 -34.08 24.56 -26.89
N ARG A 26 -34.92 25.60 -26.97
CA ARG A 26 -34.59 26.90 -27.57
C ARG A 26 -33.57 27.70 -26.77
N MET A 27 -33.53 27.55 -25.44
CA MET A 27 -32.53 28.20 -24.58
C MET A 27 -31.14 27.55 -24.65
N ARG A 28 -31.06 26.31 -25.15
CA ARG A 28 -29.81 25.56 -25.37
C ARG A 28 -29.31 25.62 -26.83
N ASP A 29 -29.94 26.42 -27.68
CA ASP A 29 -29.51 26.64 -29.06
C ASP A 29 -28.20 27.44 -29.07
N PRO A 30 -27.08 26.86 -29.51
CA PRO A 30 -25.76 27.50 -29.45
C PRO A 30 -25.70 28.83 -30.20
N ASP A 31 -26.38 28.93 -31.34
CA ASP A 31 -26.28 30.10 -32.22
C ASP A 31 -27.06 31.29 -31.62
N ARG A 32 -28.18 31.01 -30.93
CA ARG A 32 -28.92 32.03 -30.16
C ARG A 32 -28.16 32.51 -28.93
N ILE A 33 -27.40 31.62 -28.30
CA ILE A 33 -26.56 31.97 -27.16
C ILE A 33 -25.44 32.91 -27.64
N LEU A 34 -24.78 32.58 -28.76
CA LEU A 34 -23.77 33.46 -29.38
C LEU A 34 -24.33 34.84 -29.72
N ALA A 35 -25.52 34.91 -30.33
CA ALA A 35 -26.14 36.20 -30.62
C ALA A 35 -26.46 37.05 -29.38
N ARG A 36 -26.63 36.45 -28.20
CA ARG A 36 -26.84 37.16 -26.92
C ARG A 36 -25.55 37.62 -26.25
N LEU A 37 -24.41 37.05 -26.65
CA LEU A 37 -23.10 37.51 -26.19
C LEU A 37 -22.72 38.84 -26.85
N ASP A 38 -23.16 39.07 -28.08
CA ASP A 38 -23.00 40.32 -28.80
C ASP A 38 -23.82 41.44 -28.10
N GLY A 39 -23.16 42.18 -27.21
CA GLY A 39 -23.76 43.26 -26.40
C GLY A 39 -23.84 42.97 -24.90
N ALA A 40 -23.36 41.82 -24.42
CA ALA A 40 -23.29 41.52 -23.00
C ALA A 40 -22.14 42.29 -22.31
N THR A 41 -22.45 43.08 -21.30
CA THR A 41 -21.47 43.83 -20.48
C THR A 41 -21.53 43.39 -19.02
N GLY A 42 -20.41 43.45 -18.30
CA GLY A 42 -20.38 43.16 -16.86
C GLY A 42 -20.41 41.67 -16.49
N LEU A 43 -19.90 40.80 -17.36
CA LEU A 43 -19.78 39.36 -17.08
C LEU A 43 -18.71 39.10 -16.01
N ALA A 44 -19.03 38.25 -15.04
CA ALA A 44 -18.04 37.81 -14.06
C ALA A 44 -16.92 37.00 -14.75
N PRO A 45 -15.64 37.21 -14.39
CA PRO A 45 -14.54 36.50 -15.03
C PRO A 45 -14.58 35.00 -14.71
N LEU A 46 -14.31 34.18 -15.72
CA LEU A 46 -14.16 32.73 -15.61
C LEU A 46 -12.72 32.34 -15.98
N THR A 47 -12.11 31.49 -15.17
CA THR A 47 -10.78 30.95 -15.48
C THR A 47 -10.91 29.60 -16.18
N LEU A 48 -10.35 29.50 -17.38
CA LEU A 48 -10.17 28.21 -18.06
C LEU A 48 -8.96 27.52 -17.43
N ALA A 49 -9.14 26.26 -17.05
CA ALA A 49 -8.07 25.43 -16.51
C ALA A 49 -7.28 24.71 -17.62
N TYR A 50 -7.92 24.41 -18.75
CA TYR A 50 -7.30 23.82 -19.94
C TYR A 50 -8.19 24.03 -21.18
N PRO A 51 -7.67 24.23 -22.41
CA PRO A 51 -6.25 24.42 -22.78
C PRO A 51 -5.58 25.56 -22.04
N PHE A 52 -4.26 25.49 -21.90
CA PHE A 52 -3.47 26.59 -21.34
C PHE A 52 -3.40 27.73 -22.35
N ASP A 53 -3.48 28.97 -21.86
CA ASP A 53 -3.35 30.15 -22.71
C ASP A 53 -1.97 30.18 -23.37
N GLY A 54 -1.94 30.41 -24.69
CA GLY A 54 -0.73 30.37 -25.51
C GLY A 54 -0.25 28.98 -25.93
N ALA A 55 -0.97 27.90 -25.62
CA ALA A 55 -0.61 26.54 -26.00
C ALA A 55 -0.54 26.36 -27.53
N LEU A 56 0.45 25.59 -27.98
CA LEU A 56 0.71 25.31 -29.39
C LEU A 56 0.40 23.84 -29.70
N PHE A 57 -0.67 23.60 -30.46
CA PHE A 57 -1.14 22.27 -30.82
C PHE A 57 -0.47 21.77 -32.10
N PRO A 58 0.17 20.59 -32.12
CA PRO A 58 0.51 19.94 -33.38
C PRO A 58 -0.74 19.61 -34.18
N VAL A 59 -0.67 19.81 -35.49
CA VAL A 59 -1.72 19.39 -36.42
C VAL A 59 -2.02 17.89 -36.28
N GLY A 60 -3.29 17.52 -36.37
CA GLY A 60 -3.77 16.14 -36.26
C GLY A 60 -4.01 15.63 -34.83
N LEU A 61 -3.73 16.42 -33.79
CA LEU A 61 -4.13 16.03 -32.42
C LEU A 61 -5.66 16.06 -32.25
N PRO A 62 -6.24 15.11 -31.47
CA PRO A 62 -7.64 15.16 -31.08
C PRO A 62 -8.01 16.46 -30.37
N ALA A 63 -9.27 16.89 -30.56
CA ALA A 63 -9.79 18.09 -29.91
C ALA A 63 -9.64 18.00 -28.38
N PRO A 64 -9.11 19.03 -27.70
CA PRO A 64 -8.89 18.97 -26.26
C PRO A 64 -10.21 18.92 -25.49
N LEU A 65 -10.23 18.24 -24.34
CA LEU A 65 -11.29 18.42 -23.35
C LEU A 65 -11.11 19.77 -22.66
N VAL A 66 -11.85 20.79 -23.08
CA VAL A 66 -11.84 22.10 -22.43
C VAL A 66 -12.35 21.97 -20.99
N ARG A 67 -11.62 22.53 -20.02
CA ARG A 67 -11.90 22.49 -18.58
C ARG A 67 -11.88 23.91 -18.03
N TRP A 68 -12.78 24.22 -17.11
CA TRP A 68 -12.83 25.51 -16.42
C TRP A 68 -13.32 25.31 -15.00
N LYS A 69 -13.15 26.32 -14.15
CA LYS A 69 -13.63 26.29 -12.77
C LYS A 69 -14.76 27.30 -12.62
N ALA A 70 -15.97 26.83 -12.32
CA ALA A 70 -17.10 27.71 -12.12
C ALA A 70 -17.14 28.32 -10.70
N PRO A 71 -17.64 29.56 -10.54
CA PRO A 71 -18.16 30.02 -9.26
C PRO A 71 -19.39 29.18 -8.88
N VAL A 72 -19.60 28.95 -7.57
CA VAL A 72 -20.41 27.89 -6.90
C VAL A 72 -21.91 27.76 -7.30
N ASP A 73 -22.39 28.46 -8.33
CA ASP A 73 -23.79 28.40 -8.77
C ASP A 73 -24.09 27.19 -9.68
N ARG A 74 -24.82 26.21 -9.15
CA ARG A 74 -25.22 24.95 -9.84
C ARG A 74 -26.28 25.14 -10.94
N GLN A 75 -26.64 26.38 -11.30
CA GLN A 75 -27.75 26.68 -12.21
C GLN A 75 -27.34 27.14 -13.63
N LEU A 76 -26.07 26.96 -14.03
CA LEU A 76 -25.57 27.35 -15.34
C LEU A 76 -25.64 26.22 -16.39
N ILE A 77 -25.86 26.60 -17.65
CA ILE A 77 -25.44 25.82 -18.83
C ILE A 77 -24.23 26.52 -19.44
N TRP A 78 -23.35 25.74 -20.06
CA TRP A 78 -22.09 26.24 -20.56
C TRP A 78 -22.07 26.17 -22.07
N LEU A 79 -21.76 27.27 -22.73
CA LEU A 79 -21.40 27.28 -24.14
C LEU A 79 -19.88 27.37 -24.24
N THR A 80 -19.28 26.35 -24.85
CA THR A 80 -17.86 26.32 -25.19
C THR A 80 -17.74 26.47 -26.71
N TYR A 81 -16.90 27.37 -27.19
CA TYR A 81 -16.71 27.57 -28.64
C TYR A 81 -15.27 27.95 -28.99
N ALA A 82 -14.89 27.69 -30.25
CA ALA A 82 -13.63 28.15 -30.81
C ALA A 82 -13.90 29.15 -31.93
N ARG A 83 -13.25 30.32 -31.85
CA ARG A 83 -13.42 31.45 -32.77
C ARG A 83 -12.13 31.69 -33.54
N LEU A 84 -12.26 31.74 -34.86
CA LEU A 84 -11.18 32.02 -35.80
C LEU A 84 -10.79 33.51 -35.76
N PRO A 85 -9.60 33.88 -36.28
CA PRO A 85 -9.15 35.27 -36.36
C PRO A 85 -10.12 36.21 -37.12
N ASP A 86 -10.87 35.67 -38.07
CA ASP A 86 -11.87 36.42 -38.86
C ASP A 86 -13.23 36.56 -38.15
N GLY A 87 -13.33 36.12 -36.90
CA GLY A 87 -14.53 36.20 -36.07
C GLY A 87 -15.51 35.02 -36.21
N ARG A 88 -15.32 34.12 -37.19
CA ARG A 88 -16.21 32.97 -37.38
C ARG A 88 -16.06 31.94 -36.25
N VAL A 89 -17.16 31.25 -35.92
CA VAL A 89 -17.23 30.22 -34.87
C VAL A 89 -17.58 28.85 -35.48
N PRO A 90 -16.62 28.16 -36.13
CA PRO A 90 -16.87 26.91 -36.83
C PRO A 90 -17.32 25.77 -35.88
N VAL A 91 -16.97 25.82 -34.60
CA VAL A 91 -17.35 24.78 -33.63
C VAL A 91 -17.81 25.38 -32.30
N ARG A 92 -18.91 24.82 -31.78
CA ARG A 92 -19.48 25.17 -30.48
C ARG A 92 -20.21 23.98 -29.86
N VAL A 93 -20.21 23.91 -28.53
CA VAL A 93 -20.77 22.82 -27.74
C VAL A 93 -21.48 23.39 -26.53
N VAL A 94 -22.67 22.87 -26.23
CA VAL A 94 -23.37 23.16 -24.99
C VAL A 94 -23.20 22.00 -24.02
N SER A 95 -22.73 22.29 -22.81
CA SER A 95 -22.50 21.31 -21.75
C SER A 95 -23.25 21.69 -20.47
N GLY A 96 -23.67 20.65 -19.73
CA GLY A 96 -24.20 20.80 -18.37
C GLY A 96 -23.13 20.62 -17.28
N ARG A 97 -21.89 20.32 -17.66
CA ARG A 97 -20.73 20.08 -16.79
C ARG A 97 -19.67 21.13 -17.05
N GLU A 98 -18.71 21.29 -16.13
CA GLU A 98 -17.58 22.21 -16.24
C GLU A 98 -16.46 21.70 -17.19
N THR A 99 -16.85 20.85 -18.14
CA THR A 99 -15.99 20.31 -19.19
C THR A 99 -16.77 20.19 -20.49
N ALA A 100 -16.08 20.33 -21.63
CA ALA A 100 -16.63 20.13 -22.95
C ALA A 100 -15.54 19.72 -23.96
N ARG A 101 -15.83 18.75 -24.83
CA ARG A 101 -14.97 18.37 -25.95
C ARG A 101 -15.60 18.84 -27.26
N PHE A 102 -14.82 19.47 -28.12
CA PHE A 102 -15.31 19.89 -29.43
C PHE A 102 -15.55 18.67 -30.34
N PRO A 103 -16.65 18.65 -31.12
CA PRO A 103 -16.88 17.67 -32.17
C PRO A 103 -15.72 17.66 -33.17
N ARG A 104 -15.37 16.46 -33.62
CA ARG A 104 -14.26 16.21 -34.54
C ARG A 104 -14.29 17.12 -35.75
N ASP A 105 -15.36 17.08 -36.53
CA ASP A 105 -15.45 17.80 -37.81
C ASP A 105 -15.31 19.31 -37.63
N GLY A 106 -15.82 19.83 -36.51
CA GLY A 106 -15.69 21.22 -36.13
C GLY A 106 -14.25 21.58 -35.74
N TRP A 107 -13.58 20.74 -34.96
CA TRP A 107 -12.19 20.93 -34.58
C TRP A 107 -11.22 20.84 -35.76
N GLU A 108 -11.39 19.84 -36.63
CA GLU A 108 -10.59 19.69 -37.85
C GLU A 108 -10.80 20.89 -38.81
N THR A 109 -11.99 21.52 -38.76
CA THR A 109 -12.25 22.78 -39.47
C THR A 109 -11.54 23.97 -38.83
N VAL A 110 -11.53 24.09 -37.50
CA VAL A 110 -10.75 25.11 -36.78
C VAL A 110 -9.27 25.00 -37.16
N GLU A 111 -8.69 23.80 -37.05
CA GLU A 111 -7.29 23.53 -37.35
C GLU A 111 -6.93 23.93 -38.79
N ARG A 112 -7.70 23.42 -39.77
CA ARG A 112 -7.48 23.70 -41.20
C ARG A 112 -7.59 25.18 -41.55
N GLU A 113 -8.62 25.86 -41.03
CA GLU A 113 -8.90 27.24 -41.41
C GLU A 113 -8.09 28.27 -40.62
N ALA A 114 -7.76 27.98 -39.35
CA ALA A 114 -6.87 28.85 -38.58
C ALA A 114 -5.44 28.85 -39.14
N GLY A 115 -4.95 27.66 -39.55
CA GLY A 115 -3.54 27.46 -39.84
C GLY A 115 -2.72 27.76 -38.58
N THR A 116 -1.66 28.56 -38.72
CA THR A 116 -0.82 28.97 -37.59
C THR A 116 -1.32 30.21 -36.83
N ARG A 117 -2.46 30.79 -37.25
CA ARG A 117 -3.00 32.00 -36.64
C ARG A 117 -3.68 31.68 -35.30
N PRO A 118 -3.65 32.59 -34.31
CA PRO A 118 -4.28 32.36 -33.01
C PRO A 118 -5.78 32.11 -33.10
N VAL A 119 -6.26 31.11 -32.35
CA VAL A 119 -7.68 30.77 -32.19
C VAL A 119 -8.10 31.08 -30.77
N THR A 120 -9.22 31.78 -30.63
CA THR A 120 -9.80 32.01 -29.30
C THR A 120 -10.66 30.82 -28.90
N VAL A 121 -10.34 30.17 -27.78
CA VAL A 121 -11.22 29.21 -27.12
C VAL A 121 -11.92 29.91 -25.97
N ALA A 122 -13.25 29.90 -25.96
CA ALA A 122 -14.03 30.62 -24.98
C ALA A 122 -15.11 29.74 -24.35
N VAL A 123 -15.42 30.04 -23.09
CA VAL A 123 -16.47 29.41 -22.31
C VAL A 123 -17.37 30.49 -21.72
N VAL A 124 -18.67 30.30 -21.83
CA VAL A 124 -19.68 31.23 -21.32
C VAL A 124 -20.69 30.47 -20.49
N GLY A 125 -20.86 30.89 -19.23
CA GLY A 125 -21.89 30.40 -18.33
C GLY A 125 -23.18 31.21 -18.49
N ILE A 126 -24.27 30.51 -18.80
CA ILE A 126 -25.58 31.10 -19.09
C ILE A 126 -26.59 30.58 -18.07
N SER A 127 -27.41 31.46 -17.52
CA SER A 127 -28.50 31.07 -16.62
C SER A 127 -29.47 30.13 -17.32
N ARG A 128 -29.74 28.97 -16.72
CA ARG A 128 -30.76 28.01 -17.22
C ARG A 128 -32.18 28.59 -17.25
N TRP A 129 -32.44 29.62 -16.46
CA TRP A 129 -33.76 30.22 -16.28
C TRP A 129 -33.98 31.44 -17.16
N THR A 130 -33.00 32.36 -17.18
CA THR A 130 -33.13 33.62 -17.91
C THR A 130 -32.50 33.56 -19.30
N GLY A 131 -31.62 32.58 -19.55
CA GLY A 131 -30.86 32.47 -20.79
C GLY A 131 -29.88 33.63 -21.01
N ARG A 132 -29.59 34.42 -19.98
CA ARG A 132 -28.62 35.53 -20.01
C ARG A 132 -27.21 35.01 -19.71
N PRO A 133 -26.16 35.48 -20.42
CA PRO A 133 -24.77 35.25 -20.06
C PRO A 133 -24.47 35.89 -18.69
N LEU A 134 -23.78 35.18 -17.82
CA LEU A 134 -23.45 35.64 -16.46
C LEU A 134 -21.94 35.68 -16.21
N THR A 135 -21.21 34.72 -16.79
CA THR A 135 -19.76 34.61 -16.63
C THR A 135 -19.13 34.16 -17.94
N ALA A 136 -17.92 34.62 -18.21
CA ALA A 136 -17.19 34.23 -19.41
C ALA A 136 -15.67 34.22 -19.18
N GLY A 137 -15.00 33.35 -19.91
CA GLY A 137 -13.56 33.22 -19.93
C GLY A 137 -13.09 32.84 -21.31
N GLN A 138 -11.90 33.28 -21.70
CA GLN A 138 -11.31 32.95 -22.98
C GLN A 138 -9.79 32.84 -22.86
N ILE A 139 -9.22 32.02 -23.74
CA ILE A 139 -7.78 31.82 -23.92
C ILE A 139 -7.46 31.79 -25.41
N GLN A 140 -6.21 32.04 -25.76
CA GLN A 140 -5.70 31.89 -27.12
C GLN A 140 -4.89 30.60 -27.25
N ILE A 141 -5.08 29.87 -28.34
CA ILE A 141 -4.21 28.77 -28.75
C ILE A 141 -3.73 29.00 -30.17
N ALA A 142 -2.74 28.24 -30.62
CA ALA A 142 -2.36 28.20 -32.02
C ALA A 142 -2.06 26.75 -32.46
N PHE A 143 -1.96 26.53 -33.76
CA PHE A 143 -1.53 25.26 -34.33
C PHE A 143 -0.16 25.38 -34.98
N THR A 144 0.58 24.28 -35.02
CA THR A 144 1.86 24.18 -35.75
C THR A 144 1.77 23.06 -36.79
N THR A 145 2.25 23.32 -38.00
CA THR A 145 2.30 22.33 -39.08
C THR A 145 3.39 21.28 -38.86
N ASN A 146 4.25 21.47 -37.85
CA ASN A 146 5.23 20.48 -37.44
C ASN A 146 4.50 19.32 -36.77
N VAL A 147 4.56 18.14 -37.40
CA VAL A 147 4.07 16.90 -36.80
C VAL A 147 5.02 16.45 -35.70
N VAL A 148 4.50 15.72 -34.71
CA VAL A 148 5.35 15.11 -33.67
C VAL A 148 5.97 13.84 -34.27
N PRO A 149 7.30 13.76 -34.42
CA PRO A 149 7.93 12.57 -34.99
C PRO A 149 7.96 11.42 -33.99
N GLY A 150 7.97 10.20 -34.52
CA GLY A 150 8.07 8.97 -33.74
C GLY A 150 6.81 8.58 -32.97
N CYS A 151 6.95 7.51 -32.19
CA CYS A 151 5.93 6.99 -31.28
C CYS A 151 6.40 7.13 -29.83
N LEU A 152 5.46 7.03 -28.89
CA LEU A 152 5.76 6.97 -27.46
C LEU A 152 5.70 5.53 -26.99
N PHE A 153 6.73 5.11 -26.28
CA PHE A 153 6.74 3.93 -25.43
C PHE A 153 6.70 4.37 -23.97
N TYR A 154 5.67 3.96 -23.22
CA TYR A 154 5.45 4.43 -21.86
C TYR A 154 4.79 3.36 -21.00
N ARG A 155 4.95 3.49 -19.69
CA ARG A 155 4.46 2.54 -18.69
C ARG A 155 3.22 3.11 -18.01
N GLU A 156 2.21 2.27 -17.80
CA GLU A 156 1.02 2.55 -17.00
C GLU A 156 1.06 1.73 -15.72
N VAL A 157 0.92 2.41 -14.58
CA VAL A 157 0.98 1.82 -13.23
C VAL A 157 -0.33 2.09 -12.51
N PRO A 158 -1.03 1.07 -11.97
CA PRO A 158 -2.16 1.31 -11.08
C PRO A 158 -1.70 1.95 -9.76
N LEU A 159 -2.58 2.64 -9.05
CA LEU A 159 -2.28 3.19 -7.72
C LEU A 159 -3.24 2.58 -6.69
N PRO A 160 -2.86 2.48 -5.39
CA PRO A 160 -1.63 2.97 -4.77
C PRO A 160 -0.38 2.12 -5.06
N PHE A 161 0.79 2.76 -5.11
CA PHE A 161 2.05 2.10 -5.50
C PHE A 161 2.42 0.92 -4.58
N GLY A 162 2.20 1.06 -3.27
CA GLY A 162 2.49 -0.01 -2.30
C GLY A 162 1.74 -1.32 -2.54
N GLU A 163 0.56 -1.28 -3.15
CA GLU A 163 -0.16 -2.50 -3.59
C GLU A 163 0.44 -3.09 -4.87
N VAL A 164 0.86 -2.23 -5.79
CA VAL A 164 1.45 -2.68 -7.07
C VAL A 164 2.82 -3.30 -6.87
N VAL A 165 3.59 -2.90 -5.87
CA VAL A 165 4.86 -3.59 -5.57
C VAL A 165 4.64 -5.03 -5.10
N LYS A 166 3.47 -5.33 -4.50
CA LYS A 166 3.10 -6.71 -4.13
C LYS A 166 2.68 -7.54 -5.34
N ASP A 167 2.06 -6.91 -6.34
CA ASP A 167 1.66 -7.54 -7.60
C ASP A 167 2.02 -6.67 -8.83
N PRO A 168 3.30 -6.69 -9.26
CA PRO A 168 3.77 -5.92 -10.40
C PRO A 168 3.20 -6.40 -11.74
N SER A 169 2.54 -7.56 -11.80
CA SER A 169 1.91 -8.10 -13.02
C SER A 169 0.80 -7.19 -13.58
N ARG A 170 0.27 -6.30 -12.74
CA ARG A 170 -0.73 -5.28 -13.08
C ARG A 170 -0.15 -4.08 -13.85
N ILE A 171 1.16 -3.93 -13.90
CA ILE A 171 1.85 -2.91 -14.69
C ILE A 171 1.81 -3.30 -16.17
N ARG A 172 1.67 -2.30 -17.05
CA ARG A 172 1.66 -2.52 -18.50
C ARG A 172 2.38 -1.42 -19.25
N TRP A 173 2.87 -1.74 -20.44
CA TRP A 173 3.52 -0.78 -21.35
C TRP A 173 2.69 -0.64 -22.61
N ARG A 174 2.67 0.58 -23.13
CA ARG A 174 1.95 0.96 -24.33
C ARG A 174 2.90 1.55 -25.36
N TYR A 175 2.55 1.36 -26.62
CA TYR A 175 3.28 1.89 -27.75
C TYR A 175 2.32 2.50 -28.77
N GLY A 176 2.55 3.76 -29.16
CA GLY A 176 1.77 4.38 -30.23
C GLY A 176 2.06 5.86 -30.44
N SER A 177 1.42 6.44 -31.45
CA SER A 177 1.65 7.84 -31.82
C SER A 177 1.07 8.80 -30.76
N PRO A 178 1.74 9.93 -30.46
CA PRO A 178 1.14 11.03 -29.70
C PRO A 178 -0.22 11.51 -30.26
N GLY A 179 -0.41 11.42 -31.58
CA GLY A 179 -1.65 11.80 -32.27
C GLY A 179 -2.68 10.69 -32.41
N SER A 180 -2.49 9.55 -31.75
CA SER A 180 -3.49 8.47 -31.71
C SER A 180 -4.83 9.01 -31.25
N ARG A 181 -5.94 8.56 -31.87
CA ARG A 181 -7.31 8.98 -31.50
C ARG A 181 -7.91 8.11 -30.39
N GLU A 182 -7.39 6.90 -30.26
CA GLU A 182 -7.75 5.93 -29.25
C GLU A 182 -6.52 5.65 -28.38
N ILE A 183 -6.75 5.02 -27.23
CA ILE A 183 -5.67 4.62 -26.32
C ILE A 183 -4.76 3.62 -27.08
N PRO A 184 -3.45 3.89 -27.17
CA PRO A 184 -2.50 2.99 -27.83
C PRO A 184 -2.56 1.57 -27.26
N PRO A 185 -2.31 0.52 -28.06
CA PRO A 185 -2.37 -0.85 -27.57
C PRO A 185 -1.36 -1.12 -26.45
N VAL A 186 -1.71 -2.07 -25.57
CA VAL A 186 -0.76 -2.65 -24.62
C VAL A 186 0.16 -3.57 -25.40
N VAL A 187 1.47 -3.35 -25.28
CA VAL A 187 2.50 -4.17 -25.94
C VAL A 187 3.22 -5.11 -24.98
N LEU A 188 3.19 -4.82 -23.67
CA LEU A 188 3.78 -5.66 -22.62
C LEU A 188 2.92 -5.56 -21.35
N GLU A 189 2.62 -6.69 -20.71
CA GLU A 189 1.84 -6.80 -19.48
C GLU A 189 2.18 -8.10 -18.76
N LYS A 190 1.71 -8.26 -17.51
CA LYS A 190 1.90 -9.49 -16.72
C LYS A 190 3.36 -9.86 -16.47
N LEU A 191 4.24 -8.86 -16.49
CA LEU A 191 5.60 -9.04 -15.99
C LEU A 191 5.53 -9.18 -14.47
N PRO A 192 5.99 -10.30 -13.88
CA PRO A 192 5.95 -10.51 -12.43
C PRO A 192 7.01 -9.67 -11.68
N VAL A 193 7.65 -8.73 -12.38
CA VAL A 193 8.84 -8.00 -11.95
C VAL A 193 8.68 -6.55 -12.39
N CYS A 194 9.18 -5.62 -11.59
CA CYS A 194 9.02 -4.20 -11.88
C CYS A 194 10.00 -3.79 -12.99
N GLY A 195 9.52 -3.59 -14.22
CA GLY A 195 10.33 -2.96 -15.28
C GLY A 195 10.54 -1.48 -14.98
N ASN A 196 11.64 -1.16 -14.30
CA ASN A 196 11.85 0.16 -13.71
C ASN A 196 12.28 1.24 -14.70
N CYS A 197 13.16 0.95 -15.66
CA CYS A 197 13.55 1.87 -16.73
C CYS A 197 13.64 1.15 -18.09
N HIS A 198 13.40 1.93 -19.15
CA HIS A 198 13.63 1.51 -20.53
C HIS A 198 14.29 2.64 -21.31
N SER A 199 15.01 2.27 -22.36
CA SER A 199 15.65 3.21 -23.28
C SER A 199 15.75 2.58 -24.67
N PHE A 200 15.98 3.41 -25.68
CA PHE A 200 16.15 2.98 -27.05
C PHE A 200 17.43 3.56 -27.65
N SER A 201 18.02 2.86 -28.61
CA SER A 201 19.03 3.45 -29.51
C SER A 201 18.41 4.62 -30.28
N SER A 202 19.23 5.53 -30.82
CA SER A 202 18.74 6.76 -31.45
C SER A 202 17.86 6.52 -32.69
N ASP A 203 18.08 5.40 -33.38
CA ASP A 203 17.24 4.93 -34.50
C ASP A 203 16.01 4.13 -34.04
N GLY A 204 15.88 3.86 -32.74
CA GLY A 204 14.84 3.02 -32.16
C GLY A 204 15.01 1.52 -32.39
N ALA A 205 16.10 1.06 -33.00
CA ALA A 205 16.29 -0.34 -33.40
C ALA A 205 16.63 -1.29 -32.25
N VAL A 206 17.10 -0.78 -31.11
CA VAL A 206 17.43 -1.57 -29.92
C VAL A 206 16.63 -1.05 -28.72
N LEU A 207 15.95 -1.95 -28.02
CA LEU A 207 15.30 -1.68 -26.74
C LEU A 207 16.19 -2.23 -25.61
N GLY A 208 16.51 -1.37 -24.66
CA GLY A 208 16.99 -1.75 -23.34
C GLY A 208 15.87 -1.65 -22.31
N LEU A 209 15.65 -2.68 -21.50
CA LEU A 209 14.58 -2.74 -20.51
C LEU A 209 15.06 -3.47 -19.24
N ASP A 210 14.93 -2.82 -18.09
CA ASP A 210 15.16 -3.47 -16.80
C ASP A 210 14.14 -4.61 -16.60
N VAL A 211 14.61 -5.79 -16.21
CA VAL A 211 13.82 -6.98 -15.91
C VAL A 211 14.42 -7.68 -14.70
N ASP A 212 13.65 -8.40 -13.87
CA ASP A 212 14.27 -9.33 -12.91
C ASP A 212 14.33 -10.73 -13.54
N TYR A 213 15.55 -11.25 -13.72
CA TYR A 213 15.80 -12.56 -14.30
C TYR A 213 16.67 -13.39 -13.35
N ALA A 214 16.37 -14.70 -13.24
CA ALA A 214 17.18 -15.68 -12.49
C ALA A 214 17.56 -15.29 -11.02
N ASN A 215 16.67 -14.62 -10.28
CA ASN A 215 16.93 -14.04 -8.93
C ASN A 215 17.74 -12.76 -8.89
N ASP A 216 17.96 -12.16 -10.03
CA ASP A 216 18.87 -11.05 -10.14
C ASP A 216 18.11 -9.79 -10.54
N LYS A 217 17.96 -8.92 -9.54
CA LYS A 217 17.31 -7.63 -9.66
C LYS A 217 18.12 -6.62 -10.48
N GLY A 218 19.36 -6.98 -10.83
CA GLY A 218 20.22 -6.25 -11.75
C GLY A 218 20.13 -6.73 -13.19
N SER A 219 19.09 -7.45 -13.60
CA SER A 219 19.00 -7.93 -14.97
C SER A 219 18.50 -6.85 -15.94
N TYR A 220 19.05 -6.87 -17.16
CA TYR A 220 18.75 -5.89 -18.21
C TYR A 220 18.61 -6.59 -19.55
N ALA A 221 17.41 -6.52 -20.14
CA ALA A 221 17.12 -7.07 -21.46
C ALA A 221 17.55 -6.07 -22.53
N ILE A 222 18.39 -6.49 -23.48
CA ILE A 222 18.81 -5.69 -24.62
C ILE A 222 18.43 -6.43 -25.90
N VAL A 223 17.30 -6.04 -26.49
CA VAL A 223 16.66 -6.77 -27.58
C VAL A 223 16.53 -5.91 -28.85
N PRO A 224 16.70 -6.50 -30.05
CA PRO A 224 16.35 -5.81 -31.28
C PRO A 224 14.84 -5.56 -31.34
N VAL A 225 14.47 -4.35 -31.75
CA VAL A 225 13.07 -3.95 -31.90
C VAL A 225 12.45 -4.61 -33.12
N GLY A 226 11.26 -5.17 -32.95
CA GLY A 226 10.49 -5.80 -34.01
C GLY A 226 9.02 -5.93 -33.64
N THR A 227 8.18 -6.31 -34.61
CA THR A 227 6.72 -6.34 -34.40
C THR A 227 6.31 -7.31 -33.28
N ASN A 228 6.97 -8.45 -33.17
CA ASN A 228 6.77 -9.42 -32.08
C ASN A 228 8.13 -9.70 -31.43
N MET A 229 8.36 -9.14 -30.25
CA MET A 229 9.60 -9.26 -29.52
C MET A 229 9.48 -10.34 -28.45
N VAL A 230 10.59 -10.99 -28.16
CA VAL A 230 10.72 -11.96 -27.08
C VAL A 230 11.85 -11.48 -26.18
N LEU A 231 11.58 -11.40 -24.87
CA LEU A 231 12.58 -11.26 -23.84
C LEU A 231 13.00 -12.68 -23.46
N ASP A 232 14.12 -13.16 -24.00
CA ASP A 232 14.68 -14.47 -23.70
C ASP A 232 16.05 -14.34 -23.03
N ARG A 233 16.62 -15.47 -22.63
CA ARG A 233 17.90 -15.54 -21.91
C ARG A 233 19.10 -15.08 -22.74
N ASP A 234 19.04 -15.18 -24.05
CA ASP A 234 20.15 -14.84 -24.94
C ASP A 234 20.33 -13.32 -25.06
N HIS A 235 19.29 -12.56 -24.69
CA HIS A 235 19.26 -11.11 -24.75
C HIS A 235 19.27 -10.43 -23.37
N ILE A 236 19.45 -11.19 -22.28
CA ILE A 236 19.48 -10.65 -20.93
C ILE A 236 20.90 -10.71 -20.38
N ILE A 237 21.38 -9.56 -19.91
CA ILE A 237 22.60 -9.46 -19.10
C ILE A 237 22.21 -9.30 -17.63
N THR A 238 23.13 -9.58 -16.71
CA THR A 238 22.98 -9.14 -15.31
C THR A 238 24.14 -8.26 -14.88
N TRP A 239 23.81 -7.10 -14.31
CA TRP A 239 24.78 -6.22 -13.68
C TRP A 239 25.50 -6.87 -12.49
N SER A 240 24.94 -7.90 -11.88
CA SER A 240 25.62 -8.67 -10.82
C SER A 240 26.73 -9.58 -11.34
N ASP A 241 26.89 -9.74 -12.66
CA ASP A 241 28.10 -10.36 -13.24
C ASP A 241 29.30 -9.41 -13.15
N TYR A 242 29.09 -8.10 -13.00
CA TYR A 242 30.18 -7.15 -12.81
C TYR A 242 30.82 -7.32 -11.43
N ARG A 243 32.08 -7.79 -11.43
CA ARG A 243 32.89 -8.07 -10.23
C ARG A 243 32.11 -8.87 -9.19
N ARG A 244 31.50 -9.98 -9.59
CA ARG A 244 30.73 -10.85 -8.69
C ARG A 244 31.56 -11.32 -7.48
N GLU A 245 32.86 -11.49 -7.67
CA GLU A 245 33.83 -11.96 -6.68
C GLU A 245 34.00 -11.03 -5.47
N ASP A 246 33.59 -9.76 -5.55
CA ASP A 246 33.67 -8.82 -4.42
C ASP A 246 32.54 -8.98 -3.39
N GLY A 247 31.54 -9.82 -3.70
CA GLY A 247 30.39 -10.10 -2.83
C GLY A 247 29.44 -8.92 -2.62
N GLN A 248 29.63 -7.80 -3.34
CA GLN A 248 28.79 -6.62 -3.20
C GLN A 248 27.56 -6.71 -4.10
N PHE A 249 26.40 -6.49 -3.48
CA PHE A 249 25.11 -6.45 -4.15
C PHE A 249 24.99 -5.26 -5.12
N THR A 250 24.20 -5.42 -6.19
CA THR A 250 23.91 -4.38 -7.18
C THR A 250 22.50 -4.55 -7.73
N PHE A 251 21.77 -3.46 -7.93
CA PHE A 251 20.46 -3.48 -8.59
C PHE A 251 20.53 -3.01 -10.04
N GLY A 252 21.62 -2.36 -10.48
CA GLY A 252 21.71 -1.94 -11.88
C GLY A 252 20.69 -0.84 -12.20
N LEU A 253 20.79 0.30 -11.53
CA LEU A 253 19.75 1.33 -11.58
C LEU A 253 19.84 2.23 -12.81
N LEU A 254 18.67 2.46 -13.42
CA LEU A 254 18.42 3.47 -14.46
C LEU A 254 19.28 3.24 -15.71
N SER A 255 19.38 1.98 -16.12
CA SER A 255 20.21 1.53 -17.23
C SER A 255 19.79 2.15 -18.57
N GLN A 256 20.77 2.47 -19.43
CA GLN A 256 20.55 2.97 -20.78
C GLN A 256 21.41 2.28 -21.83
N VAL A 257 20.81 1.99 -22.99
CA VAL A 257 21.56 1.63 -24.20
C VAL A 257 22.15 2.87 -24.86
N SER A 258 23.32 2.72 -25.49
CA SER A 258 23.99 3.79 -26.24
C SER A 258 23.23 4.15 -27.51
N PRO A 259 23.49 5.34 -28.11
CA PRO A 259 22.87 5.77 -29.36
C PRO A 259 22.96 4.77 -30.52
N ASP A 260 24.09 4.06 -30.63
CA ASP A 260 24.35 3.00 -31.62
C ASP A 260 23.89 1.61 -31.15
N GLY A 261 23.36 1.52 -29.93
CA GLY A 261 22.92 0.30 -29.27
C GLY A 261 24.05 -0.63 -28.81
N ARG A 262 25.33 -0.35 -29.07
CA ARG A 262 26.45 -1.26 -28.75
C ARG A 262 26.69 -1.44 -27.25
N TYR A 263 26.63 -0.36 -26.50
CA TYR A 263 26.91 -0.36 -25.07
C TYR A 263 25.62 -0.24 -24.26
N ALA A 264 25.63 -0.77 -23.05
CA ALA A 264 24.70 -0.38 -22.00
C ALA A 264 25.48 0.26 -20.86
N ILE A 265 24.91 1.26 -20.20
CA ILE A 265 25.49 1.91 -19.02
C ILE A 265 24.48 1.93 -17.89
N SER A 266 24.92 1.74 -16.66
CA SER A 266 24.07 1.71 -15.47
C SER A 266 24.80 2.25 -14.25
N THR A 267 24.01 2.59 -13.24
CA THR A 267 24.49 2.68 -11.86
C THR A 267 24.65 1.27 -11.31
N VAL A 268 25.82 0.89 -10.83
CA VAL A 268 26.10 -0.45 -10.28
C VAL A 268 26.73 -0.34 -8.89
N LYS A 269 26.74 -1.46 -8.15
CA LYS A 269 27.18 -1.53 -6.74
C LYS A 269 26.44 -0.51 -5.88
N ASP A 270 25.16 -0.41 -6.17
CA ASP A 270 24.29 0.69 -5.79
C ASP A 270 23.40 0.36 -4.58
N ARG A 271 22.90 1.42 -3.94
CA ARG A 271 21.86 1.34 -2.91
C ARG A 271 21.01 2.60 -2.99
N SER A 272 19.70 2.43 -2.85
CA SER A 272 18.75 3.55 -2.87
C SER A 272 17.93 3.61 -1.60
N VAL A 273 17.58 4.83 -1.22
CA VAL A 273 16.39 5.07 -0.41
C VAL A 273 15.20 4.80 -1.34
N PHE A 274 14.46 3.72 -1.08
CA PHE A 274 13.24 3.41 -1.81
C PHE A 274 12.18 2.94 -0.83
N VAL A 275 11.22 3.82 -0.55
CA VAL A 275 10.17 3.59 0.45
C VAL A 275 8.82 4.01 -0.10
N ALA A 276 7.80 3.20 0.12
CA ALA A 276 6.42 3.54 -0.23
C ALA A 276 5.86 4.60 0.74
N ARG A 277 4.97 5.46 0.25
CA ARG A 277 4.28 6.48 1.05
C ARG A 277 2.77 6.37 0.85
N ASP A 278 2.02 6.74 1.89
CA ASP A 278 0.55 6.64 1.89
C ASP A 278 -0.12 7.66 0.97
N GLU A 279 0.55 8.78 0.68
CA GLU A 279 0.01 9.81 -0.21
C GLU A 279 -0.07 9.30 -1.65
N LEU A 280 -1.29 9.13 -2.19
CA LEU A 280 -1.53 8.58 -3.53
C LEU A 280 -0.70 9.27 -4.63
N ALA A 281 -0.63 10.61 -4.57
CA ALA A 281 0.04 11.43 -5.57
C ALA A 281 1.56 11.32 -5.54
N PHE A 282 2.17 11.09 -4.37
CA PHE A 282 3.62 10.97 -4.21
C PHE A 282 3.92 9.73 -3.36
N SER A 283 3.41 8.60 -3.84
CA SER A 283 3.33 7.32 -3.12
C SER A 283 4.65 6.57 -2.95
N GLN A 284 5.77 7.23 -3.25
CA GLN A 284 7.11 6.72 -2.98
C GLN A 284 8.10 7.86 -2.81
N LEU A 285 9.15 7.62 -2.03
CA LEU A 285 10.39 8.39 -2.04
C LEU A 285 11.49 7.50 -2.61
N PHE A 286 12.20 7.99 -3.64
CA PHE A 286 13.22 7.22 -4.34
C PHE A 286 14.44 8.07 -4.69
N PHE A 287 15.61 7.74 -4.16
CA PHE A 287 16.88 8.29 -4.64
C PHE A 287 18.08 7.40 -4.26
N PRO A 288 19.09 7.30 -5.13
CA PRO A 288 20.31 6.53 -4.85
C PRO A 288 21.19 7.24 -3.83
N ILE A 289 21.71 6.49 -2.86
CA ILE A 289 22.64 6.98 -1.82
C ILE A 289 24.05 6.40 -1.98
N ARG A 290 24.20 5.43 -2.89
CA ARG A 290 25.47 4.82 -3.28
C ARG A 290 25.32 4.27 -4.70
N GLY A 291 26.41 4.25 -5.45
CA GLY A 291 26.49 3.60 -6.75
C GLY A 291 27.55 4.26 -7.62
N ILE A 292 28.17 3.45 -8.48
CA ILE A 292 29.17 3.90 -9.45
C ILE A 292 28.67 3.68 -10.89
N LEU A 293 29.25 4.34 -11.89
CA LEU A 293 28.90 4.04 -13.28
C LEU A 293 29.67 2.80 -13.76
N GLY A 294 28.91 1.83 -14.26
CA GLY A 294 29.41 0.65 -14.97
C GLY A 294 28.80 0.55 -16.35
N PHE A 295 29.52 -0.07 -17.28
CA PHE A 295 29.04 -0.32 -18.63
C PHE A 295 29.25 -1.78 -19.04
N HIS A 296 28.42 -2.20 -19.99
CA HIS A 296 28.49 -3.48 -20.68
C HIS A 296 28.70 -3.23 -22.18
N ASP A 297 29.73 -3.83 -22.76
CA ASP A 297 29.94 -3.83 -24.21
C ASP A 297 29.36 -5.11 -24.81
N ARG A 298 28.31 -5.00 -25.61
CA ARG A 298 27.59 -6.16 -26.16
C ARG A 298 28.42 -6.96 -27.17
N GLU A 299 29.37 -6.32 -27.85
CA GLU A 299 30.22 -7.00 -28.84
C GLU A 299 31.26 -7.88 -28.15
N THR A 300 31.92 -7.36 -27.12
CA THR A 300 32.97 -8.08 -26.38
C THR A 300 32.41 -8.87 -25.18
N LYS A 301 31.15 -8.64 -24.81
CA LYS A 301 30.44 -9.17 -23.64
C LYS A 301 31.10 -8.81 -22.31
N GLN A 302 31.89 -7.74 -22.28
CA GLN A 302 32.63 -7.33 -21.08
C GLN A 302 31.84 -6.35 -20.23
N PHE A 303 32.00 -6.47 -18.91
CA PHE A 303 31.56 -5.48 -17.93
C PHE A 303 32.77 -4.73 -17.37
N ALA A 304 32.65 -3.42 -17.20
CA ALA A 304 33.67 -2.62 -16.55
C ALA A 304 33.05 -1.40 -15.85
N ALA A 305 33.70 -0.92 -14.78
CA ALA A 305 33.46 0.43 -14.27
C ALA A 305 33.93 1.46 -15.31
N LEU A 306 33.31 2.64 -15.31
CA LEU A 306 33.73 3.76 -16.15
C LEU A 306 34.74 4.62 -15.38
N PRO A 307 36.04 4.59 -15.73
CA PRO A 307 37.07 5.30 -14.98
C PRO A 307 36.80 6.80 -14.91
N GLY A 308 36.84 7.37 -13.70
CA GLY A 308 36.54 8.77 -13.43
C GLY A 308 35.08 9.05 -13.05
N ALA A 309 34.21 8.05 -13.18
CA ALA A 309 32.87 8.00 -12.62
C ALA A 309 32.64 6.68 -11.86
N ASP A 310 33.69 6.23 -11.17
CA ASP A 310 33.76 4.97 -10.44
C ASP A 310 34.26 5.10 -8.99
N ASP A 311 34.17 6.31 -8.42
CA ASP A 311 34.58 6.59 -7.04
C ASP A 311 33.45 6.29 -6.05
N PRO A 312 33.59 5.29 -5.16
CA PRO A 312 32.55 4.91 -4.20
C PRO A 312 32.34 5.94 -3.07
N ALA A 313 33.19 6.97 -2.96
CA ALA A 313 32.94 8.11 -2.06
C ALA A 313 31.79 9.00 -2.54
N PHE A 314 31.35 8.82 -3.79
CA PHE A 314 30.24 9.52 -4.39
C PHE A 314 29.16 8.53 -4.84
N VAL A 315 27.98 9.07 -5.11
CA VAL A 315 26.92 8.45 -5.88
C VAL A 315 27.04 8.98 -7.30
N GLN A 316 27.22 8.11 -8.28
CA GLN A 316 27.10 8.42 -9.69
C GLN A 316 25.90 7.66 -10.25
N SER A 317 24.88 8.37 -10.71
CA SER A 317 23.61 7.74 -11.09
C SER A 317 22.93 8.44 -12.26
N ASN A 318 21.83 7.86 -12.76
CA ASN A 318 21.01 8.40 -13.84
C ASN A 318 21.84 8.70 -15.09
N PRO A 319 22.72 7.77 -15.53
CA PRO A 319 23.55 8.03 -16.70
C PRO A 319 22.68 8.26 -17.94
N SER A 320 23.11 9.19 -18.78
CA SER A 320 22.52 9.43 -20.08
C SER A 320 23.57 9.76 -21.13
N TRP A 321 23.37 9.22 -22.32
CA TRP A 321 24.29 9.41 -23.43
C TRP A 321 24.08 10.76 -24.11
N SER A 322 25.15 11.41 -24.53
CA SER A 322 25.09 12.44 -25.57
C SER A 322 24.63 11.81 -26.89
N PRO A 323 24.03 12.58 -27.81
CA PRO A 323 23.50 12.03 -29.07
C PRO A 323 24.55 11.36 -29.96
N ASP A 324 25.82 11.78 -29.85
CA ASP A 324 26.97 11.23 -30.56
C ASP A 324 27.62 10.02 -29.85
N GLY A 325 27.10 9.64 -28.68
CA GLY A 325 27.62 8.53 -27.86
C GLY A 325 28.99 8.78 -27.23
N GLN A 326 29.54 10.00 -27.29
CA GLN A 326 30.90 10.29 -26.82
C GLN A 326 30.98 10.70 -25.35
N THR A 327 29.89 11.19 -24.78
CA THR A 327 29.84 11.76 -23.42
C THR A 327 28.70 11.14 -22.63
N ILE A 328 28.95 10.86 -21.35
CA ILE A 328 27.93 10.46 -20.37
C ILE A 328 27.63 11.65 -19.47
N LEU A 329 26.36 12.02 -19.36
CA LEU A 329 25.83 12.94 -18.35
C LEU A 329 25.24 12.12 -17.19
N PHE A 330 25.46 12.52 -15.95
CA PHE A 330 24.99 11.76 -14.79
C PHE A 330 24.78 12.66 -13.56
N ALA A 331 23.98 12.19 -12.62
CA ALA A 331 23.77 12.80 -11.32
C ALA A 331 24.90 12.40 -10.36
N HIS A 332 25.41 13.36 -9.60
CA HIS A 332 26.55 13.22 -8.72
C HIS A 332 26.25 13.81 -7.33
N ALA A 333 26.46 13.03 -6.28
CA ALA A 333 26.32 13.48 -4.89
C ALA A 333 27.35 12.77 -3.99
N PRO A 334 27.71 13.29 -2.81
CA PRO A 334 28.45 12.52 -1.82
C PRO A 334 27.70 11.23 -1.46
N ALA A 335 28.40 10.10 -1.40
CA ALA A 335 27.80 8.83 -0.99
C ALA A 335 27.38 8.89 0.47
N TYR A 336 26.36 8.10 0.81
CA TYR A 336 25.82 8.04 2.15
C TYR A 336 25.54 6.61 2.60
N ARG A 337 25.76 6.36 3.88
CA ARG A 337 25.49 5.08 4.54
C ARG A 337 24.37 5.29 5.55
N LEU A 338 23.27 4.55 5.39
CA LEU A 338 22.13 4.57 6.30
C LEU A 338 22.57 4.18 7.72
N ARG A 339 21.94 4.79 8.73
CA ARG A 339 22.23 4.47 10.14
C ARG A 339 21.83 3.06 10.54
N GLN A 340 20.74 2.55 9.95
CA GLN A 340 20.19 1.22 10.19
C GLN A 340 19.79 0.60 8.85
N ILE A 341 20.18 -0.64 8.63
CA ILE A 341 19.78 -1.44 7.48
C ILE A 341 19.62 -2.89 7.94
N GLY A 342 18.44 -3.47 7.72
CA GLY A 342 18.15 -4.86 8.08
C GLY A 342 18.65 -5.83 7.01
N ASP A 343 18.23 -5.60 5.76
CA ASP A 343 18.57 -6.46 4.61
C ASP A 343 19.16 -5.63 3.44
N GLU A 344 20.43 -5.87 3.11
CA GLU A 344 21.12 -5.22 1.99
C GLU A 344 20.58 -5.65 0.61
N GLY A 345 19.86 -6.79 0.51
CA GLY A 345 19.25 -7.29 -0.73
C GLY A 345 17.78 -6.88 -0.94
N ALA A 346 17.15 -6.29 0.08
CA ALA A 346 15.79 -5.77 -0.02
C ALA A 346 15.75 -4.53 -0.95
N VAL A 347 14.77 -4.46 -1.87
CA VAL A 347 14.59 -3.30 -2.77
C VAL A 347 13.90 -2.17 -2.02
N LEU A 348 12.83 -2.50 -1.31
CA LEU A 348 12.10 -1.56 -0.47
C LEU A 348 12.71 -1.54 0.92
N LEU A 349 12.90 -0.33 1.42
CA LEU A 349 13.25 -0.05 2.79
C LEU A 349 11.99 0.21 3.61
N THR A 350 12.07 -0.11 4.88
CA THR A 350 11.06 0.30 5.86
C THR A 350 11.21 1.80 6.18
N PRO A 351 10.13 2.48 6.64
CA PRO A 351 10.22 3.86 7.09
C PRO A 351 11.30 4.07 8.18
N ALA A 352 11.46 3.11 9.09
CA ALA A 352 12.46 3.18 10.16
C ALA A 352 13.91 3.19 9.64
N GLU A 353 14.22 2.38 8.62
CA GLU A 353 15.55 2.37 7.98
C GLU A 353 15.88 3.67 7.25
N CYS A 354 14.86 4.47 6.91
CA CYS A 354 14.99 5.76 6.23
C CYS A 354 14.59 6.97 7.10
N ALA A 355 14.47 6.80 8.43
CA ALA A 355 13.95 7.84 9.33
C ALA A 355 14.72 9.16 9.21
N GLU A 356 16.02 9.12 8.93
CA GLU A 356 16.81 10.34 8.74
C GLU A 356 16.43 11.17 7.51
N PHE A 357 15.77 10.58 6.52
CA PHE A 357 15.25 11.31 5.36
C PHE A 357 13.76 11.61 5.48
N LEU A 358 13.00 10.74 6.17
CA LEU A 358 11.54 10.89 6.32
C LEU A 358 11.13 11.76 7.52
N GLU A 359 11.87 11.69 8.62
CA GLU A 359 11.57 12.34 9.89
C GLU A 359 12.54 13.49 10.18
N ASP A 360 13.86 13.28 10.01
CA ASP A 360 14.88 14.31 10.28
C ASP A 360 15.01 15.35 9.12
N ASP A 361 14.34 15.12 7.98
CA ASP A 361 14.44 15.91 6.72
C ASP A 361 15.90 16.21 6.29
N LYS A 362 16.78 15.21 6.39
CA LYS A 362 18.19 15.35 6.03
C LYS A 362 18.34 15.71 4.54
N PRO A 363 18.96 16.85 4.19
CA PRO A 363 19.16 17.20 2.79
C PRO A 363 20.03 16.18 2.05
N PHE A 364 19.56 15.76 0.87
CA PHE A 364 20.34 14.99 -0.10
C PHE A 364 20.12 15.60 -1.48
N ARG A 365 21.18 16.10 -2.12
CA ARG A 365 21.08 16.88 -3.36
C ARG A 365 22.09 16.40 -4.37
N PHE A 366 21.66 16.32 -5.63
CA PHE A 366 22.48 15.91 -6.74
C PHE A 366 22.91 17.11 -7.59
N ASP A 367 24.16 17.08 -8.04
CA ASP A 367 24.69 17.92 -9.11
C ASP A 367 24.67 17.13 -10.44
N LEU A 368 24.66 17.82 -11.58
CA LEU A 368 24.87 17.15 -12.89
C LEU A 368 26.33 17.24 -13.33
N TYR A 369 26.95 16.09 -13.56
CA TYR A 369 28.31 15.97 -14.08
C TYR A 369 28.30 15.34 -15.46
N ARG A 370 29.36 15.56 -16.22
CA ARG A 370 29.61 14.85 -17.49
C ARG A 370 31.00 14.26 -17.55
N ILE A 371 31.17 13.19 -18.31
CA ILE A 371 32.45 12.52 -18.51
C ILE A 371 32.56 11.98 -19.94
N PRO A 372 33.73 12.07 -20.60
CA PRO A 372 33.96 11.38 -21.86
C PRO A 372 33.89 9.86 -21.71
N PHE A 373 33.17 9.17 -22.60
CA PHE A 373 33.09 7.71 -22.58
C PHE A 373 34.36 7.05 -23.13
N ASN A 374 34.92 7.60 -24.23
CA ASN A 374 36.19 7.16 -24.84
C ASN A 374 36.29 5.64 -25.10
N GLY A 375 35.18 5.00 -25.51
CA GLY A 375 35.12 3.54 -25.69
C GLY A 375 35.36 2.79 -24.38
N GLY A 376 34.80 3.26 -23.27
CA GLY A 376 34.93 2.66 -21.95
C GLY A 376 36.17 3.05 -21.16
N ARG A 377 37.13 3.79 -21.75
CA ARG A 377 38.33 4.26 -21.04
C ARG A 377 38.04 5.39 -20.04
N GLY A 378 36.87 6.02 -20.13
CA GLY A 378 36.48 7.12 -19.27
C GLY A 378 37.33 8.38 -19.48
N GLY A 379 37.41 9.20 -18.44
CA GLY A 379 38.09 10.49 -18.48
C GLY A 379 37.99 11.24 -17.15
N VAL A 380 38.05 12.56 -17.20
CA VAL A 380 37.81 13.41 -16.02
C VAL A 380 36.33 13.80 -16.00
N ALA A 381 35.64 13.48 -14.91
CA ALA A 381 34.28 13.94 -14.69
C ALA A 381 34.29 15.43 -14.31
N GLU A 382 33.44 16.23 -14.96
CA GLU A 382 33.34 17.66 -14.75
C GLU A 382 31.91 18.07 -14.38
N PRO A 383 31.72 18.98 -13.40
CA PRO A 383 30.41 19.52 -13.11
C PRO A 383 29.90 20.33 -14.29
N VAL A 384 28.62 20.17 -14.64
CA VAL A 384 27.93 21.01 -15.62
C VAL A 384 27.65 22.37 -14.99
N PRO A 385 28.28 23.47 -15.47
CA PRO A 385 28.07 24.80 -14.89
C PRO A 385 26.59 25.19 -14.89
N GLY A 386 26.07 25.68 -13.76
CA GLY A 386 24.67 26.07 -13.57
C GLY A 386 23.73 24.96 -13.11
N ALA A 387 24.02 23.71 -13.47
CA ALA A 387 23.31 22.51 -13.00
C ALA A 387 24.08 21.76 -11.89
N SER A 388 25.15 22.37 -11.38
CA SER A 388 25.97 21.88 -10.28
C SER A 388 26.21 22.99 -9.26
N ARG A 389 26.31 22.64 -7.98
CA ARG A 389 26.63 23.52 -6.85
C ARG A 389 25.70 24.73 -6.74
N ASN A 390 24.46 24.59 -7.19
CA ASN A 390 23.44 25.63 -7.17
C ASN A 390 22.52 25.57 -5.94
N GLY A 391 22.83 24.69 -4.98
CA GLY A 391 22.05 24.50 -3.76
C GLY A 391 20.72 23.78 -3.96
N LYS A 392 20.46 23.22 -5.15
CA LYS A 392 19.30 22.41 -5.48
C LYS A 392 19.73 20.98 -5.85
N SER A 393 18.76 20.08 -5.92
CA SER A 393 18.96 18.73 -6.45
C SER A 393 18.60 18.70 -7.93
N ASN A 394 19.55 18.31 -8.78
CA ASN A 394 19.45 18.29 -10.24
C ASN A 394 19.68 16.87 -10.75
N TYR A 395 18.75 16.32 -11.53
CA TYR A 395 18.74 14.91 -11.91
C TYR A 395 17.98 14.64 -13.21
N PHE A 396 18.09 13.42 -13.74
CA PHE A 396 17.52 13.02 -15.05
C PHE A 396 17.86 13.99 -16.20
N GLY A 397 19.13 14.36 -16.31
CA GLY A 397 19.58 15.16 -17.44
C GLY A 397 19.48 14.39 -18.76
N ARG A 398 18.96 15.05 -19.79
CA ARG A 398 18.80 14.50 -21.15
C ARG A 398 19.23 15.54 -22.18
N TYR A 399 20.16 15.16 -23.05
CA TYR A 399 20.49 15.97 -24.22
C TYR A 399 19.32 16.01 -25.20
N SER A 400 19.10 17.15 -25.84
CA SER A 400 18.32 17.19 -27.07
C SER A 400 19.06 16.40 -28.17
N PRO A 401 18.35 15.70 -29.07
CA PRO A 401 18.98 14.92 -30.15
C PRO A 401 19.93 15.72 -31.06
N ASP A 402 19.72 17.03 -31.20
CA ASP A 402 20.63 17.94 -31.92
C ASP A 402 21.88 18.36 -31.11
N GLY A 403 22.00 17.90 -29.86
CA GLY A 403 23.13 18.14 -28.97
C GLY A 403 23.21 19.55 -28.38
N ARG A 404 22.20 20.40 -28.58
CA ARG A 404 22.26 21.82 -28.20
C ARG A 404 21.88 22.10 -26.75
N TRP A 405 20.98 21.31 -26.19
CA TRP A 405 20.38 21.58 -24.89
C TRP A 405 20.45 20.37 -23.98
N ILE A 406 20.50 20.61 -22.67
CA ILE A 406 20.22 19.61 -21.65
C ILE A 406 18.93 20.04 -20.94
N VAL A 407 17.95 19.15 -20.88
CA VAL A 407 16.77 19.29 -20.01
C VAL A 407 16.90 18.35 -18.83
N PHE A 408 16.63 18.86 -17.63
CA PHE A 408 16.77 18.11 -16.39
C PHE A 408 15.70 18.50 -15.37
N CYS A 409 15.46 17.62 -14.40
CA CYS A 409 14.60 17.91 -13.27
C CYS A 409 15.39 18.62 -12.16
N GLN A 410 14.77 19.62 -11.52
CA GLN A 410 15.32 20.31 -10.37
C GLN A 410 14.31 20.30 -9.22
N ALA A 411 14.76 20.02 -8.00
CA ALA A 411 13.96 20.07 -6.78
C ALA A 411 14.77 20.65 -5.61
N SER A 412 14.13 20.95 -4.48
CA SER A 412 14.83 21.38 -3.26
C SER A 412 15.74 20.28 -2.71
N ASN A 413 15.27 19.04 -2.66
CA ASN A 413 15.99 17.86 -2.16
C ASN A 413 15.59 16.61 -2.96
N TYR A 414 16.36 15.53 -2.75
CA TYR A 414 16.10 14.18 -3.22
C TYR A 414 15.99 14.07 -4.76
N MET A 415 15.44 12.96 -5.21
CA MET A 415 15.21 12.63 -6.61
C MET A 415 13.81 12.05 -6.74
N LEU A 416 13.27 12.08 -7.96
CA LEU A 416 12.05 11.39 -8.42
C LEU A 416 10.76 11.68 -7.62
N LEU A 417 9.69 12.04 -8.34
CA LEU A 417 8.36 12.32 -7.74
C LEU A 417 8.40 13.36 -6.60
N GLN A 418 9.28 14.36 -6.71
CA GLN A 418 9.30 15.45 -5.74
C GLN A 418 8.17 16.46 -6.05
N PRO A 419 7.43 16.93 -5.03
CA PRO A 419 6.27 17.80 -5.22
C PRO A 419 6.63 19.19 -5.77
N ASP A 420 7.85 19.65 -5.51
CA ASP A 420 8.43 20.92 -5.98
C ASP A 420 9.34 20.73 -7.20
N SER A 421 9.31 19.57 -7.85
CA SER A 421 10.13 19.29 -9.03
C SER A 421 9.74 20.21 -10.19
N GLU A 422 10.74 20.72 -10.91
CA GLU A 422 10.57 21.55 -12.10
C GLU A 422 11.50 21.09 -13.23
N LEU A 423 11.10 21.31 -14.48
CA LEU A 423 11.95 21.11 -15.66
C LEU A 423 12.75 22.36 -15.96
N MET A 424 14.07 22.19 -16.01
CA MET A 424 15.05 23.20 -16.34
C MET A 424 15.71 22.86 -17.67
N ILE A 425 16.09 23.89 -18.43
CA ILE A 425 16.87 23.76 -19.66
C ILE A 425 18.14 24.60 -19.57
N ILE A 426 19.24 24.07 -20.10
CA ILE A 426 20.55 24.73 -20.13
C ILE A 426 21.27 24.38 -21.45
N PRO A 427 22.13 25.27 -22.00
CA PRO A 427 23.00 24.87 -23.12
C PRO A 427 23.80 23.61 -22.77
N ALA A 428 24.07 22.77 -23.76
CA ALA A 428 24.78 21.50 -23.54
C ALA A 428 26.15 21.70 -22.88
N GLU A 429 26.85 22.80 -23.19
CA GLU A 429 28.12 23.21 -22.58
C GLU A 429 27.99 23.73 -21.13
N GLY A 430 26.77 23.93 -20.63
CA GLY A 430 26.49 24.56 -19.33
C GLY A 430 26.27 26.07 -19.43
N GLY A 431 26.01 26.73 -18.31
CA GLY A 431 25.74 28.18 -18.26
C GLY A 431 24.62 28.54 -17.30
N THR A 432 23.73 29.44 -17.70
CA THR A 432 22.58 29.84 -16.87
C THR A 432 21.39 28.93 -17.16
N PRO A 433 20.92 28.11 -16.20
CA PRO A 433 19.73 27.31 -16.38
C PRO A 433 18.49 28.19 -16.42
N ARG A 434 17.49 27.78 -17.20
CA ARG A 434 16.19 28.46 -17.29
C ARG A 434 15.08 27.47 -16.97
N ARG A 435 14.08 27.93 -16.22
CA ARG A 435 12.85 27.18 -15.99
C ARG A 435 12.03 27.17 -17.26
N LEU A 436 11.61 25.99 -17.72
CA LEU A 436 10.72 25.88 -18.87
C LEU A 436 9.34 26.46 -18.53
N GLU A 437 8.76 27.23 -19.45
CA GLU A 437 7.41 27.81 -19.35
C GLU A 437 6.31 26.72 -19.29
N CYS A 438 6.60 25.50 -19.77
CA CYS A 438 5.66 24.39 -19.75
C CYS A 438 5.49 23.72 -18.38
N ASN A 439 6.25 24.14 -17.36
CA ASN A 439 6.11 23.63 -16.00
C ASN A 439 4.70 23.89 -15.43
N LEU A 440 4.16 22.88 -14.74
CA LEU A 440 2.84 22.89 -14.11
C LEU A 440 2.97 22.79 -12.58
N GLY A 441 1.87 23.00 -11.84
CA GLY A 441 1.92 23.09 -10.37
C GLY A 441 2.16 21.77 -9.62
N ARG A 442 2.11 20.61 -10.31
CA ARG A 442 2.37 19.27 -9.74
C ARG A 442 3.12 18.44 -10.78
N MET A 443 4.42 18.65 -10.92
CA MET A 443 5.22 17.95 -11.92
C MET A 443 5.70 16.60 -11.40
N ASN A 444 5.96 15.71 -12.35
CA ASN A 444 6.58 14.43 -12.08
C ASN A 444 7.85 14.33 -12.93
N SER A 445 8.89 13.73 -12.36
CA SER A 445 10.25 13.89 -12.86
C SER A 445 10.62 13.05 -14.10
N TRP A 446 9.70 12.81 -15.03
CA TRP A 446 9.97 12.08 -16.28
C TRP A 446 9.72 12.95 -17.50
N HIS A 447 10.69 12.95 -18.41
CA HIS A 447 10.65 13.63 -19.71
C HIS A 447 11.52 12.94 -20.76
N ALA A 448 11.17 13.12 -22.03
CA ALA A 448 11.97 12.67 -23.18
C ALA A 448 11.81 13.63 -24.37
N TRP A 449 12.85 13.69 -25.19
CA TRP A 449 12.89 14.52 -26.39
C TRP A 449 12.36 13.77 -27.60
N SER A 450 11.62 14.46 -28.47
CA SER A 450 11.32 13.94 -29.81
C SER A 450 12.58 13.88 -30.68
N PRO A 451 12.63 12.98 -31.66
CA PRO A 451 13.79 12.82 -32.55
C PRO A 451 14.28 14.11 -33.25
N ASP A 452 13.38 15.07 -33.48
CA ASP A 452 13.70 16.36 -34.13
C ASP A 452 14.10 17.47 -33.15
N SER A 453 14.21 17.19 -31.85
CA SER A 453 14.54 18.16 -30.78
C SER A 453 13.52 19.30 -30.59
N ARG A 454 12.32 19.20 -31.18
CA ARG A 454 11.32 20.29 -31.12
C ARG A 454 10.19 20.03 -30.13
N TRP A 455 10.04 18.80 -29.67
CA TRP A 455 9.02 18.43 -28.71
C TRP A 455 9.64 17.77 -27.48
N LEU A 456 9.07 18.10 -26.33
CA LEU A 456 9.37 17.46 -25.06
C LEU A 456 8.08 16.81 -24.57
N VAL A 457 8.08 15.48 -24.44
CA VAL A 457 7.06 14.78 -23.67
C VAL A 457 7.48 14.77 -22.22
N PHE A 458 6.55 15.05 -21.31
CA PHE A 458 6.81 15.01 -19.88
C PHE A 458 5.56 14.61 -19.11
N THR A 459 5.70 14.48 -17.78
CA THR A 459 4.63 13.97 -16.93
C THR A 459 4.23 14.92 -15.81
N SER A 460 2.92 14.98 -15.49
CA SER A 460 2.39 15.85 -14.44
C SER A 460 1.08 15.30 -13.85
N LYS A 461 0.77 15.73 -12.62
CA LYS A 461 -0.43 15.44 -11.83
C LYS A 461 -1.35 16.66 -11.64
N VAL A 462 -1.25 17.65 -12.54
CA VAL A 462 -1.99 18.91 -12.39
C VAL A 462 -3.51 18.73 -12.32
N PHE A 463 -4.07 17.67 -12.95
CA PHE A 463 -5.52 17.43 -12.98
C PHE A 463 -5.98 16.18 -12.22
N SER A 464 -5.07 15.36 -11.71
CA SER A 464 -5.36 14.09 -11.05
C SER A 464 -4.15 13.62 -10.26
N ASP A 465 -4.34 12.78 -9.24
CA ASP A 465 -3.23 12.10 -8.56
C ASP A 465 -2.58 11.02 -9.46
N TYR A 466 -3.31 10.57 -10.49
CA TYR A 466 -2.79 9.73 -11.55
C TYR A 466 -1.98 10.56 -12.55
N THR A 467 -0.73 10.17 -12.75
CA THR A 467 0.19 10.84 -13.68
C THR A 467 -0.33 10.84 -15.10
N GLN A 468 -0.28 12.00 -15.77
CA GLN A 468 -0.67 12.16 -17.16
C GLN A 468 0.51 12.63 -18.02
N LEU A 469 0.43 12.36 -19.33
CA LEU A 469 1.43 12.76 -20.31
C LEU A 469 1.07 14.12 -20.93
N PHE A 470 2.06 14.99 -21.02
CA PHE A 470 1.98 16.32 -21.62
C PHE A 470 3.04 16.47 -22.70
N LEU A 471 2.74 17.28 -23.70
CA LEU A 471 3.63 17.58 -24.81
C LEU A 471 3.86 19.09 -24.89
N ALA A 472 5.12 19.52 -24.88
CA ALA A 472 5.49 20.92 -25.06
C ALA A 472 6.36 21.11 -26.30
N TRP A 473 6.09 22.17 -27.06
CA TRP A 473 6.98 22.64 -28.11
C TRP A 473 8.17 23.38 -27.50
N ILE A 474 9.38 23.10 -27.96
CA ILE A 474 10.60 23.84 -27.64
C ILE A 474 11.11 24.52 -28.92
N ASP A 475 11.35 25.82 -28.86
CA ASP A 475 11.91 26.55 -30.00
C ASP A 475 13.44 26.47 -30.06
N GLU A 476 14.01 27.04 -31.12
CA GLU A 476 15.45 27.03 -31.36
C GLU A 476 16.24 27.80 -30.29
N THR A 477 15.60 28.62 -29.48
CA THR A 477 16.23 29.33 -28.35
C THR A 477 16.03 28.62 -27.02
N GLY A 478 15.43 27.42 -27.04
CA GLY A 478 15.15 26.61 -25.86
C GLY A 478 13.97 27.11 -25.02
N HIS A 479 13.15 28.03 -25.55
CA HIS A 479 11.91 28.42 -24.89
C HIS A 479 10.81 27.40 -25.18
N SER A 480 10.13 26.93 -24.13
CA SER A 480 8.96 26.06 -24.28
C SER A 480 7.69 26.86 -24.46
N ARG A 481 6.69 26.30 -25.12
CA ARG A 481 5.30 26.78 -25.06
C ARG A 481 4.51 26.09 -23.94
N PRO A 482 3.40 26.68 -23.46
CA PRO A 482 2.45 25.99 -22.59
C PRO A 482 2.03 24.64 -23.21
N PRO A 483 1.92 23.58 -22.40
CA PRO A 483 1.85 22.22 -22.90
C PRO A 483 0.46 21.84 -23.42
N VAL A 484 0.40 20.75 -24.16
CA VAL A 484 -0.85 20.08 -24.57
C VAL A 484 -0.97 18.75 -23.81
N LEU A 485 -2.13 18.47 -23.25
CA LEU A 485 -2.41 17.21 -22.56
C LEU A 485 -2.70 16.09 -23.57
N LEU A 486 -1.99 14.96 -23.45
CA LEU A 486 -2.19 13.75 -24.26
C LEU A 486 -3.19 12.80 -23.57
N GLU A 487 -4.38 13.31 -23.27
CA GLU A 487 -5.40 12.63 -22.46
C GLU A 487 -5.90 11.31 -23.06
N GLN A 488 -5.80 11.14 -24.36
CA GLN A 488 -6.22 9.95 -25.08
C GLN A 488 -5.22 8.79 -24.98
N LEU A 489 -4.03 9.02 -24.44
CA LEU A 489 -3.01 7.98 -24.29
C LEU A 489 -3.07 7.28 -22.94
N VAL A 490 -3.71 7.88 -21.94
CA VAL A 490 -3.67 7.39 -20.56
C VAL A 490 -5.04 6.89 -20.14
N SER A 491 -5.07 5.70 -19.57
CA SER A 491 -6.29 5.09 -19.03
C SER A 491 -6.69 5.79 -17.73
N PRO A 492 -8.00 5.99 -17.46
CA PRO A 492 -8.44 6.78 -16.31
C PRO A 492 -7.90 6.33 -14.94
N ASP A 493 -7.73 5.02 -14.75
CA ASP A 493 -7.35 4.40 -13.47
C ASP A 493 -5.84 4.08 -13.38
N TYR A 494 -5.02 4.63 -14.27
CA TYR A 494 -3.58 4.36 -14.35
C TYR A 494 -2.77 5.65 -14.40
N ALA A 495 -1.61 5.63 -13.75
CA ALA A 495 -0.60 6.67 -13.87
C ALA A 495 0.37 6.31 -15.01
N ALA A 496 0.49 7.17 -16.03
CA ALA A 496 1.45 6.99 -17.11
C ALA A 496 2.80 7.62 -16.76
N ASN A 497 3.89 6.86 -16.78
CA ASN A 497 5.23 7.33 -16.46
C ASN A 497 6.28 6.80 -17.46
N ILE A 498 7.50 7.35 -17.36
CA ILE A 498 8.67 7.01 -18.18
C ILE A 498 8.32 7.03 -19.69
N PRO A 499 7.82 8.15 -20.22
CA PRO A 499 7.63 8.25 -21.67
C PRO A 499 8.99 8.33 -22.36
N GLU A 500 9.18 7.52 -23.39
CA GLU A 500 10.34 7.59 -24.29
C GLU A 500 9.85 7.70 -25.73
N PHE A 501 10.50 8.56 -26.51
CA PHE A 501 10.24 8.63 -27.94
C PHE A 501 11.02 7.53 -28.66
N VAL A 502 10.34 6.83 -29.56
CA VAL A 502 10.90 5.80 -30.41
C VAL A 502 10.80 6.28 -31.85
N ASN A 503 11.94 6.36 -32.54
CA ASN A 503 12.01 6.86 -33.93
C ASN A 503 11.53 5.82 -34.96
N LEU A 504 10.38 5.19 -34.69
CA LEU A 504 9.77 4.16 -35.51
C LEU A 504 8.26 4.41 -35.65
N SER A 505 7.64 3.72 -36.61
CA SER A 505 6.20 3.81 -36.88
C SER A 505 5.37 3.05 -35.84
N THR A 506 4.07 3.31 -35.79
CA THR A 506 3.14 2.71 -34.80
C THR A 506 3.02 1.19 -34.88
N GLY A 507 3.38 0.57 -36.01
CA GLY A 507 3.38 -0.88 -36.19
C GLY A 507 4.71 -1.57 -35.84
N ALA A 508 5.73 -0.81 -35.44
CA ALA A 508 7.05 -1.36 -35.17
C ALA A 508 7.08 -2.30 -33.97
N ILE A 509 6.24 -2.07 -32.95
CA ILE A 509 6.08 -2.92 -31.77
C ILE A 509 4.59 -3.22 -31.60
N ALA A 510 4.19 -4.46 -31.86
CA ALA A 510 2.81 -4.90 -31.61
C ALA A 510 2.70 -5.70 -30.31
N ARG A 511 3.73 -6.48 -29.97
CA ARG A 511 3.75 -7.31 -28.77
C ARG A 511 5.16 -7.64 -28.32
N ILE A 512 5.37 -7.65 -27.01
CA ILE A 512 6.57 -8.12 -26.31
C ILE A 512 6.12 -9.26 -25.39
N ARG A 513 6.79 -10.41 -25.44
CA ARG A 513 6.54 -11.55 -24.57
C ARG A 513 7.77 -11.83 -23.73
N GLU A 514 7.59 -12.14 -22.46
CA GLU A 514 8.65 -12.79 -21.69
C GLU A 514 8.71 -14.28 -22.07
N GLN A 515 9.92 -14.83 -22.13
CA GLN A 515 10.17 -16.27 -22.27
C GLN A 515 11.35 -16.70 -21.39
N PHE A 516 11.57 -16.01 -20.28
CA PHE A 516 12.66 -16.29 -19.36
C PHE A 516 12.20 -16.81 -17.99
N LEU A 517 10.90 -16.69 -17.68
CA LEU A 517 10.34 -17.26 -16.45
C LEU A 517 10.40 -18.80 -16.52
N ASN A 518 10.94 -19.40 -15.47
CA ASN A 518 11.05 -20.85 -15.33
C ASN A 518 10.36 -21.31 -14.04
N ALA A 519 10.36 -22.60 -13.76
CA ALA A 519 9.78 -23.13 -12.53
C ALA A 519 10.35 -22.45 -11.28
N VAL A 520 11.67 -22.24 -11.21
CA VAL A 520 12.34 -21.56 -10.09
C VAL A 520 11.86 -20.12 -9.91
N SER A 521 11.62 -19.38 -10.99
CA SER A 521 11.05 -18.01 -10.93
C SER A 521 9.70 -18.00 -10.21
N TRP A 522 8.82 -18.93 -10.58
CA TRP A 522 7.49 -19.05 -9.97
C TRP A 522 7.55 -19.64 -8.55
N THR A 523 8.44 -20.58 -8.27
CA THR A 523 8.68 -21.10 -6.91
C THR A 523 9.14 -19.99 -5.97
N ARG A 524 9.98 -19.06 -6.43
CA ARG A 524 10.39 -17.91 -5.61
C ARG A 524 9.25 -16.95 -5.35
N ALA A 525 8.48 -16.59 -6.39
CA ALA A 525 7.30 -15.75 -6.22
C ALA A 525 6.34 -16.39 -5.19
N ALA A 526 6.16 -17.71 -5.27
CA ALA A 526 5.39 -18.45 -4.27
C ALA A 526 5.98 -18.32 -2.85
N ALA A 527 7.30 -18.48 -2.68
CA ALA A 527 7.95 -18.33 -1.37
C ALA A 527 7.82 -16.91 -0.79
N GLU A 528 7.90 -15.87 -1.62
CA GLU A 528 7.70 -14.49 -1.20
C GLU A 528 6.24 -14.23 -0.79
N ASN A 529 5.29 -14.71 -1.59
CA ASN A 529 3.87 -14.65 -1.27
C ASN A 529 3.52 -15.41 0.01
N LEU A 530 4.18 -16.55 0.26
CA LEU A 530 4.01 -17.33 1.48
C LEU A 530 4.49 -16.55 2.72
N ARG A 531 5.65 -15.88 2.64
CA ARG A 531 6.14 -14.99 3.70
C ARG A 531 5.19 -13.82 3.95
N ALA A 532 4.57 -13.30 2.90
CA ALA A 532 3.55 -12.27 2.98
C ALA A 532 2.16 -12.81 3.42
N GLN A 533 2.05 -14.11 3.72
CA GLN A 533 0.81 -14.81 4.08
C GLN A 533 -0.29 -14.76 3.00
N ASP A 534 0.05 -14.48 1.74
CA ASP A 534 -0.85 -14.60 0.59
C ASP A 534 -0.86 -16.04 0.08
N TYR A 535 -1.60 -16.90 0.78
CA TYR A 535 -1.68 -18.32 0.46
C TYR A 535 -2.38 -18.61 -0.88
N ILE A 536 -3.23 -17.70 -1.37
CA ILE A 536 -3.92 -17.88 -2.66
C ILE A 536 -2.92 -17.69 -3.79
N GLN A 537 -2.18 -16.60 -3.77
CA GLN A 537 -1.19 -16.32 -4.79
C GLN A 537 -0.03 -17.31 -4.73
N THR A 538 0.38 -17.72 -3.51
CA THR A 538 1.36 -18.79 -3.31
C THR A 538 0.98 -20.07 -4.05
N GLU A 539 -0.26 -20.53 -3.91
CA GLU A 539 -0.75 -21.73 -4.61
C GLU A 539 -0.75 -21.54 -6.13
N ALA A 540 -1.21 -20.39 -6.62
CA ALA A 540 -1.22 -20.09 -8.04
C ALA A 540 0.20 -20.11 -8.65
N ASP A 541 1.17 -19.53 -7.96
CA ASP A 541 2.57 -19.50 -8.39
C ASP A 541 3.22 -20.90 -8.32
N CYS A 542 2.96 -21.68 -7.26
CA CYS A 542 3.40 -23.08 -7.20
C CYS A 542 2.83 -23.90 -8.36
N GLN A 543 1.54 -23.73 -8.69
CA GLN A 543 0.92 -24.44 -9.81
C GLN A 543 1.54 -24.04 -11.16
N ARG A 544 1.90 -22.76 -11.35
CA ARG A 544 2.65 -22.30 -12.53
C ARG A 544 4.04 -22.92 -12.60
N ALA A 545 4.74 -22.98 -11.46
CA ALA A 545 6.05 -23.61 -11.37
C ALA A 545 5.97 -25.10 -11.77
N LEU A 546 5.00 -25.83 -11.21
CA LEU A 546 4.79 -27.25 -11.45
C LEU A 546 4.26 -27.57 -12.85
N ALA A 547 3.55 -26.63 -13.49
CA ALA A 547 3.17 -26.77 -14.90
C ALA A 547 4.38 -26.68 -15.84
N ILE A 548 5.43 -25.95 -15.44
CA ILE A 548 6.69 -25.84 -16.20
C ILE A 548 7.62 -27.03 -15.87
N ASP A 549 7.78 -27.34 -14.59
CA ASP A 549 8.61 -28.44 -14.10
C ASP A 549 7.88 -29.20 -12.97
N PRO A 550 7.21 -30.32 -13.30
CA PRO A 550 6.56 -31.17 -12.31
C PRO A 550 7.54 -31.80 -11.28
N ALA A 551 8.85 -31.80 -11.55
CA ALA A 551 9.87 -32.33 -10.65
C ALA A 551 10.41 -31.28 -9.66
N CYS A 552 9.87 -30.05 -9.64
CA CYS A 552 10.27 -29.02 -8.69
C CYS A 552 9.78 -29.35 -7.26
N VAL A 553 10.62 -30.02 -6.47
CA VAL A 553 10.31 -30.46 -5.09
C VAL A 553 9.93 -29.29 -4.19
N GLU A 554 10.65 -28.16 -4.29
CA GLU A 554 10.41 -26.97 -3.48
C GLU A 554 9.00 -26.38 -3.73
N ALA A 555 8.53 -26.36 -4.99
CA ALA A 555 7.18 -25.92 -5.32
C ALA A 555 6.09 -26.85 -4.73
N TRP A 556 6.34 -28.16 -4.67
CA TRP A 556 5.42 -29.09 -4.00
C TRP A 556 5.36 -28.85 -2.49
N SER A 557 6.50 -28.59 -1.84
CA SER A 557 6.56 -28.29 -0.41
C SER A 557 5.83 -26.98 -0.08
N LEU A 558 6.09 -25.91 -0.83
CA LEU A 558 5.40 -24.62 -0.65
C LEU A 558 3.90 -24.72 -0.92
N LEU A 559 3.48 -25.50 -1.92
CA LEU A 559 2.06 -25.77 -2.18
C LEU A 559 1.41 -26.50 -0.99
N GLY A 560 2.11 -27.48 -0.41
CA GLY A 560 1.65 -28.20 0.78
C GLY A 560 1.47 -27.28 1.98
N GLU A 561 2.42 -26.36 2.20
CA GLU A 561 2.38 -25.38 3.27
C GLU A 561 1.23 -24.38 3.11
N ALA A 562 1.09 -23.78 1.93
CA ALA A 562 0.03 -22.83 1.62
C ALA A 562 -1.37 -23.43 1.79
N ARG A 563 -1.58 -24.66 1.30
CA ARG A 563 -2.84 -25.39 1.48
C ARG A 563 -3.11 -25.72 2.94
N SER A 564 -2.08 -26.12 3.70
CA SER A 564 -2.25 -26.37 5.14
C SER A 564 -2.65 -25.11 5.89
N ALA A 565 -2.08 -23.95 5.55
CA ALA A 565 -2.42 -22.68 6.18
C ALA A 565 -3.86 -22.24 5.89
N ARG A 566 -4.37 -22.54 4.69
CA ARG A 566 -5.78 -22.32 4.31
C ARG A 566 -6.78 -23.33 4.89
N GLY A 567 -6.30 -24.33 5.62
CA GLY A 567 -7.14 -25.41 6.16
C GLY A 567 -7.48 -26.52 5.16
N ASP A 568 -6.96 -26.49 3.93
CA ASP A 568 -7.07 -27.61 2.97
C ASP A 568 -6.04 -28.69 3.32
N GLN A 569 -6.34 -29.45 4.37
CA GLN A 569 -5.45 -30.49 4.87
C GLN A 569 -5.31 -31.65 3.86
N ALA A 570 -6.37 -31.98 3.12
CA ALA A 570 -6.34 -33.05 2.13
C ALA A 570 -5.42 -32.68 0.94
N GLY A 571 -5.57 -31.47 0.41
CA GLY A 571 -4.71 -30.96 -0.65
C GLY A 571 -3.27 -30.75 -0.21
N ALA A 572 -3.02 -30.41 1.07
CA ALA A 572 -1.68 -30.32 1.64
C ALA A 572 -0.98 -31.69 1.68
N VAL A 573 -1.66 -32.73 2.19
CA VAL A 573 -1.14 -34.11 2.18
C VAL A 573 -0.80 -34.55 0.76
N ALA A 574 -1.69 -34.32 -0.21
CA ALA A 574 -1.47 -34.69 -1.61
C ALA A 574 -0.24 -33.97 -2.22
N ALA A 575 -0.04 -32.69 -1.91
CA ALA A 575 1.11 -31.93 -2.39
C ALA A 575 2.43 -32.45 -1.82
N TYR A 576 2.52 -32.67 -0.50
CA TYR A 576 3.72 -33.24 0.12
C TYR A 576 4.01 -34.67 -0.37
N GLN A 577 2.98 -35.50 -0.54
CA GLN A 577 3.16 -36.85 -1.11
C GLN A 577 3.66 -36.81 -2.55
N SER A 578 3.21 -35.83 -3.35
CA SER A 578 3.68 -35.62 -4.72
C SER A 578 5.15 -35.20 -4.74
N GLY A 579 5.55 -34.26 -3.86
CA GLY A 579 6.95 -33.88 -3.68
C GLY A 579 7.84 -35.06 -3.25
N LEU A 580 7.36 -35.87 -2.30
CA LEU A 580 8.08 -37.06 -1.83
C LEU A 580 8.12 -38.20 -2.86
N ALA A 581 7.19 -38.25 -3.82
CA ALA A 581 7.27 -39.17 -4.95
C ALA A 581 8.41 -38.79 -5.91
N VAL A 582 8.74 -37.49 -6.01
CA VAL A 582 9.87 -36.98 -6.80
C VAL A 582 11.18 -37.13 -6.04
N LEU A 583 11.23 -36.71 -4.78
CA LEU A 583 12.40 -36.83 -3.89
C LEU A 583 12.00 -37.48 -2.56
N PRO A 584 12.15 -38.81 -2.44
CA PRO A 584 11.71 -39.55 -1.25
C PRO A 584 12.43 -39.17 0.05
N ASP A 585 13.65 -38.65 -0.04
CA ASP A 585 14.50 -38.28 1.10
C ASP A 585 14.56 -36.75 1.30
N ASP A 586 13.46 -36.05 1.05
CA ASP A 586 13.34 -34.63 1.39
C ASP A 586 12.88 -34.45 2.86
N ALA A 587 13.80 -34.01 3.72
CA ALA A 587 13.51 -33.85 5.16
C ALA A 587 12.43 -32.81 5.44
N GLY A 588 12.38 -31.72 4.65
CA GLY A 588 11.39 -30.65 4.80
C GLY A 588 9.97 -31.13 4.50
N ALA A 589 9.77 -31.81 3.37
CA ALA A 589 8.49 -32.37 2.95
C ALA A 589 8.03 -33.50 3.90
N LEU A 590 8.94 -34.33 4.40
CA LEU A 590 8.63 -35.32 5.44
C LEU A 590 8.13 -34.65 6.73
N ALA A 591 8.81 -33.60 7.19
CA ALA A 591 8.40 -32.85 8.38
C ALA A 591 7.09 -32.09 8.16
N GLY A 592 6.88 -31.50 6.98
CA GLY A 592 5.66 -30.81 6.59
C GLY A 592 4.45 -31.76 6.53
N LEU A 593 4.61 -32.93 5.91
CA LEU A 593 3.60 -33.98 5.91
C LEU A 593 3.26 -34.44 7.34
N ALA A 594 4.28 -34.66 8.18
CA ALA A 594 4.08 -35.02 9.57
C ALA A 594 3.28 -33.96 10.33
N ALA A 595 3.58 -32.67 10.14
CA ALA A 595 2.84 -31.57 10.77
C ALA A 595 1.34 -31.59 10.41
N VAL A 596 1.01 -31.84 9.13
CA VAL A 596 -0.40 -31.93 8.68
C VAL A 596 -1.09 -33.14 9.31
N LEU A 597 -0.41 -34.29 9.40
CA LEU A 597 -0.95 -35.49 10.06
C LEU A 597 -1.17 -35.28 11.57
N LEU A 598 -0.33 -34.50 12.25
CA LEU A 598 -0.54 -34.15 13.66
C LEU A 598 -1.77 -33.26 13.88
N LYS A 599 -2.03 -32.32 12.97
CA LYS A 599 -3.26 -31.53 12.96
C LYS A 599 -4.51 -32.41 12.77
N GLN A 600 -4.36 -33.58 12.12
CA GLN A 600 -5.41 -34.58 11.95
C GLN A 600 -5.54 -35.56 13.12
N GLY A 601 -4.68 -35.49 14.15
CA GLY A 601 -4.67 -36.47 15.25
C GLY A 601 -4.17 -37.86 14.81
N ARG A 602 -3.33 -37.93 13.77
CA ARG A 602 -2.75 -39.17 13.24
C ARG A 602 -1.30 -39.31 13.70
N GLU A 603 -1.06 -39.27 15.01
CA GLU A 603 0.29 -39.25 15.58
C GLU A 603 1.11 -40.51 15.22
N THR A 604 0.45 -41.67 15.12
CA THR A 604 1.10 -42.96 14.78
C THR A 604 1.73 -42.96 13.39
N GLU A 605 1.15 -42.23 12.44
CA GLU A 605 1.67 -42.09 11.08
C GLU A 605 2.70 -40.96 10.96
N ALA A 606 2.53 -39.89 11.73
CA ALA A 606 3.44 -38.74 11.73
C ALA A 606 4.82 -39.06 12.34
N GLU A 607 4.85 -39.84 13.42
CA GLU A 607 6.08 -40.16 14.16
C GLU A 607 7.20 -40.79 13.32
N PRO A 608 6.98 -41.84 12.50
CA PRO A 608 8.04 -42.39 11.66
C PRO A 608 8.55 -41.39 10.62
N LEU A 609 7.70 -40.46 10.14
CA LEU A 609 8.11 -39.41 9.21
C LEU A 609 9.04 -38.40 9.88
N CYS A 610 8.72 -37.96 11.12
CA CYS A 610 9.60 -37.08 11.89
C CYS A 610 10.96 -37.73 12.15
N ARG A 611 10.99 -39.01 12.57
CA ARG A 611 12.24 -39.73 12.81
C ARG A 611 13.08 -39.86 11.54
N ARG A 612 12.42 -40.13 10.41
CA ARG A 612 13.11 -40.23 9.11
C ARG A 612 13.65 -38.88 8.66
N ALA A 613 12.88 -37.79 8.82
CA ALA A 613 13.35 -36.43 8.53
C ALA A 613 14.62 -36.08 9.33
N ILE A 614 14.63 -36.37 10.63
CA ILE A 614 15.79 -36.17 11.51
C ILE A 614 16.99 -37.05 11.10
N ALA A 615 16.73 -38.29 10.68
CA ALA A 615 17.78 -39.21 10.26
C ALA A 615 18.44 -38.80 8.93
N ILE A 616 17.65 -38.23 8.01
CA ILE A 616 18.13 -37.67 6.74
C ILE A 616 18.89 -36.38 6.99
N ASP A 617 18.31 -35.47 7.75
CA ASP A 617 18.91 -34.18 8.11
C ASP A 617 18.74 -33.90 9.60
N SER A 618 19.83 -34.07 10.35
CA SER A 618 19.88 -33.77 11.78
C SER A 618 19.69 -32.27 12.11
N GLY A 619 19.80 -31.40 11.09
CA GLY A 619 19.50 -29.97 11.14
C GLY A 619 18.02 -29.62 10.93
N CYS A 620 17.17 -30.58 10.56
CA CYS A 620 15.74 -30.36 10.31
C CYS A 620 14.98 -30.04 11.62
N ALA A 621 14.94 -28.76 12.00
CA ALA A 621 14.31 -28.29 13.22
C ALA A 621 12.81 -28.64 13.31
N ALA A 622 12.10 -28.59 12.18
CA ALA A 622 10.68 -28.97 12.10
C ALA A 622 10.46 -30.45 12.48
N GLY A 623 11.34 -31.35 12.05
CA GLY A 623 11.29 -32.76 12.42
C GLY A 623 11.44 -32.99 13.92
N TRP A 624 12.42 -32.34 14.54
CA TRP A 624 12.63 -32.36 16.00
C TRP A 624 11.43 -31.81 16.76
N SER A 625 10.91 -30.65 16.34
CA SER A 625 9.76 -30.00 16.98
C SER A 625 8.51 -30.87 16.91
N ASN A 626 8.18 -31.39 15.73
CA ASN A 626 7.00 -32.22 15.54
C ASN A 626 7.09 -33.52 16.35
N LEU A 627 8.28 -34.14 16.46
CA LEU A 627 8.47 -35.30 17.32
C LEU A 627 8.28 -34.97 18.80
N GLY A 628 8.77 -33.81 19.25
CA GLY A 628 8.53 -33.33 20.61
C GLY A 628 7.04 -33.17 20.93
N MET A 629 6.27 -32.58 20.01
CA MET A 629 4.82 -32.44 20.16
C MET A 629 4.08 -33.78 20.21
N ILE A 630 4.52 -34.78 19.44
CA ILE A 630 3.98 -36.15 19.50
C ILE A 630 4.21 -36.76 20.90
N LEU A 631 5.42 -36.63 21.43
CA LEU A 631 5.78 -37.19 22.74
C LEU A 631 5.01 -36.50 23.87
N MET A 632 4.79 -35.18 23.76
CA MET A 632 3.94 -34.43 24.70
C MET A 632 2.52 -35.00 24.75
N ARG A 633 1.90 -35.24 23.58
CA ARG A 633 0.54 -35.84 23.49
C ARG A 633 0.49 -37.28 24.04
N LYS A 634 1.61 -38.00 23.98
CA LYS A 634 1.75 -39.34 24.58
C LYS A 634 2.03 -39.32 26.09
N GLY A 635 2.26 -38.15 26.68
CA GLY A 635 2.55 -37.97 28.10
C GLY A 635 4.03 -38.10 28.48
N ASP A 636 4.94 -38.32 27.52
CA ASP A 636 6.38 -38.34 27.78
C ASP A 636 6.94 -36.91 27.73
N LEU A 637 6.60 -36.13 28.76
CA LEU A 637 6.99 -34.73 28.88
C LEU A 637 8.52 -34.52 28.94
N PRO A 638 9.32 -35.37 29.63
CA PRO A 638 10.78 -35.25 29.62
C PRO A 638 11.38 -35.39 28.21
N ALA A 639 10.97 -36.40 27.44
CA ALA A 639 11.47 -36.58 26.08
C ALA A 639 10.94 -35.49 25.13
N ALA A 640 9.69 -35.04 25.32
CA ALA A 640 9.13 -33.91 24.58
C ALA A 640 9.99 -32.65 24.74
N ARG A 641 10.35 -32.28 25.98
CA ARG A 641 11.20 -31.13 26.28
C ARG A 641 12.54 -31.22 25.57
N GLN A 642 13.21 -32.37 25.66
CA GLN A 642 14.50 -32.56 24.99
C GLN A 642 14.41 -32.31 23.48
N HIS A 643 13.35 -32.77 22.81
CA HIS A 643 13.22 -32.64 21.36
C HIS A 643 12.81 -31.23 20.89
N VAL A 644 11.92 -30.54 21.60
CA VAL A 644 11.63 -29.13 21.29
C VAL A 644 12.84 -28.22 21.56
N GLU A 645 13.66 -28.54 22.57
CA GLU A 645 14.93 -27.86 22.82
C GLU A 645 15.96 -28.10 21.71
N GLN A 646 16.04 -29.33 21.16
CA GLN A 646 16.86 -29.58 19.97
C GLN A 646 16.40 -28.77 18.77
N ALA A 647 15.09 -28.59 18.57
CA ALA A 647 14.56 -27.79 17.47
C ALA A 647 15.05 -26.34 17.53
N VAL A 648 14.93 -25.67 18.68
CA VAL A 648 15.38 -24.28 18.86
C VAL A 648 16.91 -24.16 18.84
N GLN A 649 17.66 -25.19 19.25
CA GLN A 649 19.13 -25.19 19.12
C GLN A 649 19.58 -25.22 17.65
N ARG A 650 18.83 -25.87 16.76
CA ARG A 650 19.16 -25.95 15.33
C ARG A 650 18.73 -24.70 14.59
N LEU A 651 17.57 -24.13 14.95
CA LEU A 651 17.04 -22.95 14.28
C LEU A 651 16.44 -21.96 15.30
N PRO A 652 17.27 -21.18 16.02
CA PRO A 652 16.80 -20.32 17.10
C PRO A 652 15.94 -19.14 16.63
N GLY A 653 16.03 -18.78 15.34
CA GLY A 653 15.34 -17.63 14.74
C GLY A 653 13.86 -17.84 14.40
N VAL A 654 13.27 -19.01 14.71
CA VAL A 654 11.86 -19.31 14.37
C VAL A 654 10.98 -19.25 15.61
N ALA A 655 10.11 -18.24 15.66
CA ALA A 655 9.22 -17.99 16.80
C ALA A 655 8.30 -19.18 17.12
N ALA A 656 7.78 -19.88 16.11
CA ALA A 656 6.90 -21.04 16.29
C ALA A 656 7.57 -22.20 17.06
N LEU A 657 8.89 -22.35 16.97
CA LEU A 657 9.62 -23.37 17.74
C LEU A 657 9.64 -23.02 19.23
N TRP A 658 9.84 -21.75 19.57
CA TRP A 658 9.76 -21.26 20.95
C TRP A 658 8.35 -21.36 21.55
N VAL A 659 7.31 -21.19 20.73
CA VAL A 659 5.92 -21.43 21.14
C VAL A 659 5.73 -22.90 21.53
N ASN A 660 6.24 -23.85 20.74
CA ASN A 660 6.16 -25.28 21.07
C ASN A 660 6.93 -25.62 22.36
N VAL A 661 8.07 -24.97 22.63
CA VAL A 661 8.76 -25.09 23.93
C VAL A 661 7.87 -24.59 25.07
N ALA A 662 7.18 -23.47 24.88
CA ALA A 662 6.24 -22.95 25.86
C ALA A 662 5.05 -23.89 26.09
N GLU A 663 4.52 -24.54 25.04
CA GLU A 663 3.45 -25.53 25.16
C GLU A 663 3.88 -26.75 25.98
N VAL A 664 5.08 -27.27 25.74
CA VAL A 664 5.64 -28.38 26.55
C VAL A 664 5.87 -27.94 28.00
N ALA A 665 6.38 -26.73 28.24
CA ALA A 665 6.54 -26.19 29.59
C ALA A 665 5.19 -26.04 30.31
N ARG A 666 4.14 -25.60 29.59
CA ARG A 666 2.78 -25.51 30.13
C ARG A 666 2.23 -26.88 30.54
N ALA A 667 2.44 -27.91 29.71
CA ALA A 667 2.06 -29.29 30.03
C ALA A 667 2.84 -29.86 31.23
N GLN A 668 4.01 -29.31 31.55
CA GLN A 668 4.81 -29.64 32.72
C GLN A 668 4.49 -28.78 33.95
N GLU A 669 3.51 -27.89 33.86
CA GLU A 669 3.17 -26.91 34.91
C GLU A 669 4.35 -25.98 35.28
N ASP A 670 5.30 -25.78 34.34
CA ASP A 670 6.47 -24.90 34.49
C ASP A 670 6.16 -23.48 33.98
N GLY A 671 5.49 -22.69 34.83
CA GLY A 671 5.06 -21.31 34.49
C GLY A 671 6.21 -20.36 34.14
N GLU A 672 7.37 -20.48 34.80
CA GLU A 672 8.56 -19.67 34.45
C GLU A 672 9.12 -20.06 33.07
N GLY A 673 9.12 -21.36 32.75
CA GLY A 673 9.50 -21.88 31.44
C GLY A 673 8.60 -21.37 30.32
N VAL A 674 7.29 -21.26 30.57
CA VAL A 674 6.31 -20.68 29.63
C VAL A 674 6.67 -19.23 29.31
N ILE A 675 6.81 -18.38 30.33
CA ILE A 675 7.09 -16.95 30.15
C ILE A 675 8.43 -16.74 29.43
N ARG A 676 9.47 -17.49 29.83
CA ARG A 676 10.80 -17.40 29.20
C ARG A 676 10.75 -17.75 27.72
N SER A 677 10.08 -18.84 27.37
CA SER A 677 9.98 -19.32 25.99
C SER A 677 9.14 -18.36 25.13
N LEU A 678 8.05 -17.82 25.67
CA LEU A 678 7.23 -16.82 24.96
C LEU A 678 7.95 -15.48 24.79
N ARG A 679 8.82 -15.07 25.73
CA ARG A 679 9.70 -13.90 25.55
C ARG A 679 10.72 -14.10 24.42
N GLU A 680 11.25 -15.32 24.27
CA GLU A 680 12.09 -15.65 23.10
C GLU A 680 11.25 -15.61 21.80
N ALA A 681 10.05 -16.18 21.81
CA ALA A 681 9.16 -16.16 20.66
C ALA A 681 8.84 -14.72 20.19
N VAL A 682 8.53 -13.80 21.12
CA VAL A 682 8.30 -12.38 20.81
C VAL A 682 9.57 -11.70 20.28
N ARG A 683 10.77 -12.08 20.74
CA ARG A 683 12.02 -11.54 20.20
C ARG A 683 12.26 -11.95 18.75
N GLN A 684 11.88 -13.17 18.38
CA GLN A 684 12.04 -13.66 17.01
C GLN A 684 10.98 -13.11 16.06
N ASP A 685 9.74 -12.92 16.54
CA ASP A 685 8.66 -12.35 15.76
C ASP A 685 7.88 -11.30 16.57
N PRO A 686 8.38 -10.05 16.61
CA PRO A 686 7.82 -8.99 17.45
C PRO A 686 6.48 -8.45 16.96
N VAL A 687 6.03 -8.80 15.74
CA VAL A 687 4.77 -8.33 15.15
C VAL A 687 3.67 -9.39 15.21
N ASN A 688 3.95 -10.58 15.75
CA ASN A 688 2.97 -11.64 15.89
C ASN A 688 1.98 -11.39 17.03
N VAL A 689 0.74 -11.10 16.67
CA VAL A 689 -0.33 -10.78 17.61
C VAL A 689 -0.62 -11.93 18.57
N GLN A 690 -0.70 -13.17 18.05
CA GLN A 690 -1.01 -14.34 18.87
C GLN A 690 0.08 -14.63 19.90
N ILE A 691 1.36 -14.49 19.53
CA ILE A 691 2.48 -14.72 20.45
C ILE A 691 2.48 -13.68 21.57
N ARG A 692 2.24 -12.40 21.24
CA ARG A 692 2.09 -11.34 22.25
C ARG A 692 0.91 -11.57 23.17
N ASN A 693 -0.22 -12.00 22.62
CA ASN A 693 -1.38 -12.39 23.40
C ASN A 693 -1.06 -13.55 24.36
N ASN A 694 -0.40 -14.60 23.88
CA ASN A 694 0.00 -15.74 24.71
C ASN A 694 0.95 -15.33 25.84
N LEU A 695 1.91 -14.44 25.56
CA LEU A 695 2.81 -13.90 26.58
C LEU A 695 2.04 -13.03 27.60
N GLY A 696 1.14 -12.17 27.13
CA GLY A 696 0.29 -11.36 27.99
C GLY A 696 -0.56 -12.20 28.94
N ALA A 697 -1.19 -13.26 28.43
CA ALA A 697 -1.97 -14.20 29.23
C ALA A 697 -1.09 -14.93 30.27
N ALA A 698 0.11 -15.41 29.89
CA ALA A 698 1.03 -16.05 30.83
C ALA A 698 1.53 -15.08 31.93
N LEU A 699 1.76 -13.81 31.58
CA LEU A 699 2.16 -12.79 32.56
C LEU A 699 1.01 -12.46 33.52
N TYR A 700 -0.22 -12.36 33.00
CA TYR A 700 -1.44 -12.22 33.80
C TYR A 700 -1.60 -13.37 34.80
N GLU A 701 -1.45 -14.62 34.34
CA GLU A 701 -1.50 -15.83 35.20
C GLU A 701 -0.42 -15.79 36.30
N SER A 702 0.75 -15.21 36.03
CA SER A 702 1.83 -15.06 37.02
C SER A 702 1.67 -13.86 37.97
N GLY A 703 0.65 -13.01 37.76
CA GLY A 703 0.40 -11.80 38.53
C GLY A 703 1.18 -10.56 38.08
N ASP A 704 2.01 -10.65 37.04
CA ASP A 704 2.69 -9.51 36.40
C ASP A 704 1.71 -8.75 35.47
N LEU A 705 0.81 -8.00 36.10
CA LEU A 705 -0.22 -7.23 35.38
C LEU A 705 0.37 -6.14 34.50
N GLU A 706 1.47 -5.49 34.92
CA GLU A 706 2.11 -4.43 34.13
C GLU A 706 2.72 -5.00 32.84
N GLY A 707 3.46 -6.11 32.94
CA GLY A 707 4.00 -6.81 31.76
C GLY A 707 2.90 -7.35 30.85
N ALA A 708 1.80 -7.87 31.42
CA ALA A 708 0.65 -8.31 30.64
C ALA A 708 0.02 -7.15 29.82
N LEU A 709 -0.19 -5.99 30.45
CA LEU A 709 -0.72 -4.80 29.79
C LEU A 709 0.18 -4.32 28.65
N GLU A 710 1.50 -4.34 28.82
CA GLU A 710 2.45 -3.95 27.78
C GLU A 710 2.27 -4.80 26.51
N HIS A 711 2.31 -6.14 26.66
CA HIS A 711 2.23 -7.03 25.51
C HIS A 711 0.83 -7.07 24.88
N LEU A 712 -0.23 -6.99 25.68
CA LEU A 712 -1.61 -7.00 25.19
C LEU A 712 -1.99 -5.69 24.48
N ARG A 713 -1.53 -4.52 24.97
CA ARG A 713 -1.72 -3.25 24.25
C ARG A 713 -1.03 -3.26 22.90
N GLU A 714 0.18 -3.81 22.83
CA GLU A 714 0.91 -3.92 21.58
C GLU A 714 0.25 -4.92 20.61
N ALA A 715 -0.28 -6.04 21.12
CA ALA A 715 -1.07 -6.98 20.31
C ALA A 715 -2.28 -6.27 19.65
N ILE A 716 -3.00 -5.43 20.42
CA ILE A 716 -4.16 -4.67 19.94
C ILE A 716 -3.79 -3.51 19.02
N ARG A 717 -2.58 -2.95 19.17
CA ARG A 717 -2.04 -1.97 18.22
C ARG A 717 -1.77 -2.60 16.86
N LEU A 718 -1.28 -3.85 16.85
CA LEU A 718 -0.92 -4.60 15.65
C LEU A 718 -2.17 -5.14 14.93
N ASP A 719 -3.12 -5.72 15.65
CA ASP A 719 -4.43 -6.12 15.14
C ASP A 719 -5.55 -5.65 16.07
N PRO A 720 -6.22 -4.54 15.73
CA PRO A 720 -7.33 -4.02 16.52
C PRO A 720 -8.52 -4.99 16.63
N ALA A 721 -8.69 -5.95 15.71
CA ALA A 721 -9.86 -6.85 15.73
C ALA A 721 -9.60 -8.19 16.44
N HIS A 722 -8.39 -8.40 16.99
CA HIS A 722 -8.01 -9.67 17.58
C HIS A 722 -8.79 -9.98 18.87
N LEU A 723 -9.85 -10.78 18.77
CA LEU A 723 -10.82 -11.03 19.84
C LEU A 723 -10.17 -11.50 21.15
N GLN A 724 -9.34 -12.55 21.12
CA GLN A 724 -8.71 -13.09 22.33
C GLN A 724 -7.80 -12.07 23.04
N ALA A 725 -7.20 -11.14 22.28
CA ALA A 725 -6.35 -10.11 22.84
C ALA A 725 -7.18 -8.96 23.42
N LEU A 726 -8.35 -8.65 22.83
CA LEU A 726 -9.31 -7.69 23.40
C LEU A 726 -9.84 -8.21 24.75
N GLU A 727 -10.20 -9.49 24.81
CA GLU A 727 -10.68 -10.16 26.02
C GLU A 727 -9.61 -10.14 27.11
N ASN A 728 -8.40 -10.62 26.81
CA ASN A 728 -7.29 -10.64 27.77
C ASN A 728 -6.89 -9.22 28.22
N LEU A 729 -6.87 -8.24 27.31
CA LEU A 729 -6.58 -6.85 27.66
C LEU A 729 -7.67 -6.27 28.57
N GLY A 730 -8.93 -6.49 28.23
CA GLY A 730 -10.08 -6.06 29.02
C GLY A 730 -10.04 -6.60 30.45
N LEU A 731 -9.81 -7.92 30.58
CA LEU A 731 -9.67 -8.60 31.86
C LEU A 731 -8.45 -8.06 32.66
N THR A 732 -7.31 -7.87 32.01
CA THR A 732 -6.10 -7.35 32.67
C THR A 732 -6.30 -5.91 33.15
N LEU A 733 -6.97 -5.06 32.35
CA LEU A 733 -7.30 -3.68 32.72
C LEU A 733 -8.29 -3.63 33.89
N LEU A 734 -9.29 -4.52 33.91
CA LEU A 734 -10.21 -4.66 35.05
C LEU A 734 -9.46 -5.02 36.33
N GLN A 735 -8.60 -6.03 36.27
CA GLN A 735 -7.82 -6.48 37.43
C GLN A 735 -6.83 -5.41 37.92
N SER A 736 -6.34 -4.57 37.00
CA SER A 736 -5.47 -3.43 37.32
C SER A 736 -6.24 -2.19 37.83
N GLY A 737 -7.57 -2.24 37.90
CA GLY A 737 -8.41 -1.12 38.32
C GLY A 737 -8.53 0.02 37.29
N LEU A 738 -8.10 -0.20 36.05
CA LEU A 738 -8.09 0.79 34.96
C LEU A 738 -9.42 0.78 34.20
N TYR A 739 -10.53 0.99 34.91
CA TYR A 739 -11.89 0.80 34.39
C TYR A 739 -12.23 1.70 33.20
N ALA A 740 -11.71 2.93 33.18
CA ALA A 740 -11.95 3.89 32.11
C ALA A 740 -11.35 3.42 30.77
N GLU A 741 -10.21 2.72 30.82
CA GLU A 741 -9.57 2.09 29.67
C GLU A 741 -10.22 0.74 29.33
N ALA A 742 -10.61 -0.04 30.35
CA ALA A 742 -11.23 -1.35 30.16
C ALA A 742 -12.55 -1.26 29.38
N ARG A 743 -13.40 -0.27 29.69
CA ARG A 743 -14.73 -0.13 29.08
C ARG A 743 -14.70 -0.19 27.53
N PRO A 744 -14.03 0.72 26.81
CA PRO A 744 -14.04 0.69 25.34
C PRO A 744 -13.38 -0.56 24.73
N VAL A 745 -12.49 -1.24 25.46
CA VAL A 745 -11.88 -2.50 25.02
C VAL A 745 -12.88 -3.65 25.13
N LEU A 746 -13.57 -3.75 26.28
CA LEU A 746 -14.58 -4.76 26.54
C LEU A 746 -15.86 -4.56 25.71
N GLU A 747 -16.25 -3.32 25.42
CA GLU A 747 -17.33 -3.01 24.46
C GLU A 747 -17.02 -3.63 23.10
N ARG A 748 -15.80 -3.46 22.59
CA ARG A 748 -15.38 -4.04 21.30
C ARG A 748 -15.32 -5.57 21.34
N ALA A 749 -14.84 -6.16 22.44
CA ALA A 749 -14.83 -7.61 22.61
C ALA A 749 -16.26 -8.18 22.61
N HIS A 750 -17.17 -7.53 23.36
CA HIS A 750 -18.57 -7.93 23.44
C HIS A 750 -19.31 -7.74 22.10
N GLU A 751 -19.06 -6.64 21.37
CA GLU A 751 -19.63 -6.44 20.04
C GLU A 751 -19.16 -7.51 19.03
N ALA A 752 -17.91 -7.96 19.14
CA ALA A 752 -17.35 -8.99 18.28
C ALA A 752 -17.89 -10.40 18.61
N ASN A 753 -18.18 -10.69 19.88
CA ASN A 753 -18.80 -11.93 20.30
C ASN A 753 -19.89 -11.70 21.38
N PRO A 754 -21.12 -11.30 21.00
CA PRO A 754 -22.18 -10.99 21.96
C PRO A 754 -22.69 -12.19 22.76
N ALA A 755 -22.38 -13.41 22.31
CA ALA A 755 -22.77 -14.65 22.98
C ALA A 755 -21.86 -14.99 24.17
N ASP A 756 -20.69 -14.36 24.29
CA ASP A 756 -19.81 -14.54 25.42
C ASP A 756 -20.30 -13.71 26.62
N THR A 757 -20.97 -14.39 27.55
CA THR A 757 -21.52 -13.77 28.76
C THR A 757 -20.43 -13.36 29.74
N ALA A 758 -19.25 -13.96 29.70
CA ALA A 758 -18.13 -13.59 30.59
C ALA A 758 -17.61 -12.19 30.23
N VAL A 759 -17.40 -11.91 28.94
CA VAL A 759 -17.02 -10.58 28.45
C VAL A 759 -18.11 -9.55 28.76
N GLY A 760 -19.39 -9.94 28.63
CA GLY A 760 -20.52 -9.09 29.00
C GLY A 760 -20.52 -8.73 30.50
N CYS A 761 -20.26 -9.71 31.38
CA CYS A 761 -20.12 -9.50 32.82
C CYS A 761 -18.91 -8.60 33.16
N ASP A 762 -17.77 -8.80 32.50
CA ASP A 762 -16.59 -7.94 32.63
C ASP A 762 -16.87 -6.48 32.21
N LEU A 763 -17.59 -6.27 31.11
CA LEU A 763 -18.03 -4.93 30.71
C LEU A 763 -18.93 -4.29 31.78
N CYS A 764 -19.86 -5.06 32.34
CA CYS A 764 -20.74 -4.60 33.42
C CYS A 764 -19.94 -4.18 34.66
N ARG A 765 -18.90 -4.94 35.03
CA ARG A 765 -17.97 -4.59 36.10
C ARG A 765 -17.22 -3.29 35.83
N ALA A 766 -16.76 -3.06 34.60
CA ALA A 766 -16.11 -1.80 34.22
C ALA A 766 -17.08 -0.62 34.36
N LEU A 767 -18.29 -0.74 33.78
CA LEU A 767 -19.33 0.29 33.82
C LEU A 767 -19.77 0.61 35.25
N ARG A 768 -19.96 -0.42 36.08
CA ARG A 768 -20.32 -0.28 37.49
C ARG A 768 -19.28 0.51 38.28
N ASN A 769 -17.99 0.19 38.11
CA ASN A 769 -16.91 0.90 38.79
C ASN A 769 -16.70 2.34 38.28
N LEU A 770 -17.17 2.66 37.07
CA LEU A 770 -17.27 4.03 36.55
C LEU A 770 -18.54 4.78 37.00
N GLY A 771 -19.42 4.15 37.79
CA GLY A 771 -20.70 4.72 38.20
C GLY A 771 -21.77 4.76 37.11
N GLN A 772 -21.54 4.09 35.97
CA GLN A 772 -22.46 4.02 34.84
C GLN A 772 -23.44 2.85 35.02
N TYR A 773 -24.24 2.91 36.09
CA TYR A 773 -25.15 1.82 36.48
C TYR A 773 -26.29 1.57 35.49
N GLY A 774 -26.77 2.60 34.78
CA GLY A 774 -27.83 2.45 33.78
C GLY A 774 -27.44 1.46 32.66
N PRO A 775 -26.37 1.75 31.91
CA PRO A 775 -25.84 0.82 30.90
C PRO A 775 -25.49 -0.57 31.46
N ALA A 776 -24.87 -0.64 32.65
CA ALA A 776 -24.56 -1.92 33.29
C ALA A 776 -25.82 -2.77 33.53
N MET A 777 -26.89 -2.16 34.06
CA MET A 777 -28.17 -2.84 34.29
C MET A 777 -28.83 -3.28 32.99
N THR A 778 -28.68 -2.54 31.89
CA THR A 778 -29.20 -2.96 30.57
C THR A 778 -28.54 -4.27 30.14
N HIS A 779 -27.20 -4.32 30.10
CA HIS A 779 -26.47 -5.53 29.71
C HIS A 779 -26.75 -6.72 30.63
N LEU A 780 -26.78 -6.50 31.96
CA LEU A 780 -27.12 -7.57 32.91
C LEU A 780 -28.55 -8.10 32.71
N ASN A 781 -29.52 -7.24 32.40
CA ASN A 781 -30.88 -7.68 32.10
C ASN A 781 -30.94 -8.47 30.79
N GLU A 782 -30.12 -8.16 29.79
CA GLU A 782 -30.02 -8.94 28.54
C GLU A 782 -29.49 -10.34 28.82
N ILE A 783 -28.41 -10.46 29.61
CA ILE A 783 -27.86 -11.76 30.04
C ILE A 783 -28.92 -12.55 30.82
N LEU A 784 -29.60 -11.91 31.78
CA LEU A 784 -30.63 -12.56 32.60
C LEU A 784 -31.94 -12.85 31.85
N GLN A 785 -32.19 -12.21 30.71
CA GLN A 785 -33.31 -12.59 29.83
C GLN A 785 -32.98 -13.86 29.04
N ALA A 786 -31.73 -14.02 28.62
CA ALA A 786 -31.26 -15.22 27.93
C ALA A 786 -31.10 -16.41 28.88
N ASP A 787 -30.50 -16.18 30.05
CA ASP A 787 -30.33 -17.15 31.13
C ASP A 787 -30.73 -16.52 32.48
N PRO A 788 -31.98 -16.72 32.92
CA PRO A 788 -32.49 -16.17 34.18
C PRO A 788 -31.72 -16.59 35.42
N ASP A 789 -30.96 -17.69 35.34
CA ASP A 789 -30.24 -18.28 36.46
C ASP A 789 -28.70 -18.10 36.33
N HIS A 790 -28.22 -17.26 35.39
CA HIS A 790 -26.80 -16.94 35.25
C HIS A 790 -26.21 -16.33 36.54
N ILE A 791 -25.42 -17.11 37.27
CA ILE A 791 -24.95 -16.79 38.63
C ILE A 791 -24.25 -15.43 38.69
N GLU A 792 -23.28 -15.19 37.81
CA GLU A 792 -22.48 -13.96 37.85
C GLU A 792 -23.32 -12.71 37.55
N ALA A 793 -24.29 -12.82 36.64
CA ALA A 793 -25.16 -11.69 36.29
C ALA A 793 -26.16 -11.38 37.41
N LEU A 794 -26.65 -12.41 38.11
CA LEU A 794 -27.47 -12.25 39.31
C LEU A 794 -26.68 -11.53 40.41
N LEU A 795 -25.43 -11.91 40.63
CA LEU A 795 -24.56 -11.32 41.65
C LEU A 795 -24.19 -9.87 41.31
N GLU A 796 -23.79 -9.56 40.07
CA GLU A 796 -23.49 -8.19 39.66
C GLU A 796 -24.72 -7.27 39.76
N THR A 797 -25.91 -7.77 39.38
CA THR A 797 -27.16 -7.02 39.54
C THR A 797 -27.48 -6.78 41.02
N ALA A 798 -27.37 -7.83 41.85
CA ALA A 798 -27.61 -7.73 43.27
C ALA A 798 -26.63 -6.76 43.95
N TRP A 799 -25.38 -6.77 43.52
CA TRP A 799 -24.35 -5.87 44.02
C TRP A 799 -24.62 -4.41 43.68
N ILE A 800 -25.07 -4.10 42.45
CA ILE A 800 -25.54 -2.75 42.08
C ILE A 800 -26.71 -2.34 42.99
N CYS A 801 -27.70 -3.22 43.17
CA CYS A 801 -28.84 -2.97 44.05
C CYS A 801 -28.45 -2.72 45.51
N ALA A 802 -27.33 -3.28 46.00
CA ALA A 802 -26.86 -3.06 47.35
C ALA A 802 -26.01 -1.78 47.51
N SER A 803 -25.17 -1.47 46.52
CA SER A 803 -24.01 -0.59 46.74
C SER A 803 -23.92 0.63 45.83
N ALA A 804 -24.81 0.77 44.83
CA ALA A 804 -24.73 1.87 43.86
C ALA A 804 -24.66 3.24 44.55
N GLY A 805 -23.76 4.11 44.11
CA GLY A 805 -23.62 5.46 44.64
C GLY A 805 -24.86 6.33 44.41
N ASP A 806 -25.56 6.09 43.29
CA ASP A 806 -26.83 6.72 42.96
C ASP A 806 -28.00 5.91 43.55
N VAL A 807 -28.75 6.55 44.45
CA VAL A 807 -29.85 5.93 45.21
C VAL A 807 -30.94 5.33 44.32
N LYS A 808 -31.12 5.83 43.09
CA LYS A 808 -32.18 5.31 42.20
C LYS A 808 -31.92 3.87 41.73
N TYR A 809 -30.69 3.39 41.82
CA TYR A 809 -30.33 2.02 41.47
C TYR A 809 -30.22 1.10 42.69
N ARG A 810 -30.34 1.64 43.91
CA ARG A 810 -30.35 0.83 45.13
C ARG A 810 -31.74 0.27 45.40
N ASP A 811 -31.80 -1.04 45.62
CA ASP A 811 -33.00 -1.79 45.94
C ASP A 811 -32.63 -3.04 46.74
N GLY A 812 -32.54 -2.89 48.07
CA GLY A 812 -32.19 -3.99 48.96
C GLY A 812 -33.18 -5.16 48.94
N ILE A 813 -34.43 -4.96 48.50
CA ILE A 813 -35.41 -6.05 48.40
C ILE A 813 -35.09 -6.90 47.17
N ARG A 814 -35.00 -6.27 46.00
CA ARG A 814 -34.62 -6.95 44.75
C ARG A 814 -33.22 -7.57 44.86
N GLY A 815 -32.27 -6.87 45.46
CA GLY A 815 -30.91 -7.38 45.68
C GLY A 815 -30.90 -8.67 46.50
N VAL A 816 -31.65 -8.74 47.60
CA VAL A 816 -31.74 -9.96 48.42
C VAL A 816 -32.38 -11.10 47.62
N GLU A 817 -33.41 -10.84 46.81
CA GLU A 817 -34.03 -11.86 45.97
C GLU A 817 -33.03 -12.47 44.98
N LEU A 818 -32.30 -11.63 44.24
CA LEU A 818 -31.32 -12.05 43.23
C LEU A 818 -30.12 -12.78 43.86
N ALA A 819 -29.54 -12.22 44.93
CA ALA A 819 -28.42 -12.86 45.63
C ALA A 819 -28.82 -14.18 46.29
N THR A 820 -30.05 -14.29 46.82
CA THR A 820 -30.57 -15.56 47.36
C THR A 820 -30.70 -16.63 46.28
N ARG A 821 -31.16 -16.25 45.09
CA ARG A 821 -31.25 -17.16 43.94
C ARG A 821 -29.86 -17.67 43.55
N ALA A 822 -28.87 -16.79 43.42
CA ALA A 822 -27.49 -17.17 43.15
C ALA A 822 -26.90 -18.09 44.24
N CYS A 823 -27.07 -17.75 45.52
CA CYS A 823 -26.60 -18.56 46.64
C CYS A 823 -27.21 -19.97 46.66
N ARG A 824 -28.48 -20.13 46.29
CA ARG A 824 -29.13 -21.45 46.23
C ARG A 824 -28.52 -22.37 45.19
N GLN A 825 -28.09 -21.83 44.04
CA GLN A 825 -27.48 -22.63 42.98
C GLN A 825 -26.13 -23.21 43.39
N VAL A 826 -25.39 -22.47 44.22
CA VAL A 826 -24.10 -22.89 44.79
C VAL A 826 -24.24 -23.49 46.19
N ASN A 827 -25.45 -23.89 46.61
CA ASN A 827 -25.73 -24.46 47.92
C ASN A 827 -25.22 -23.64 49.12
N TYR A 828 -25.08 -22.31 48.98
CA TYR A 828 -24.49 -21.41 49.98
C TYR A 828 -23.04 -21.75 50.35
N GLU A 829 -22.35 -22.46 49.46
CA GLU A 829 -20.95 -22.85 49.62
C GLU A 829 -20.01 -21.93 48.85
N GLU A 830 -20.41 -20.73 48.43
CA GLU A 830 -19.47 -19.76 47.84
C GLU A 830 -19.41 -18.46 48.65
N PRO A 831 -18.23 -18.11 49.22
CA PRO A 831 -18.10 -16.93 50.09
C PRO A 831 -18.41 -15.62 49.36
N ALA A 832 -18.12 -15.53 48.06
CA ALA A 832 -18.44 -14.34 47.26
C ALA A 832 -19.96 -14.13 47.13
N CYS A 833 -20.73 -15.20 46.92
CA CYS A 833 -22.20 -15.13 46.86
C CYS A 833 -22.79 -14.66 48.20
N LEU A 834 -22.26 -15.20 49.30
CA LEU A 834 -22.68 -14.84 50.65
C LEU A 834 -22.37 -13.39 51.00
N ASP A 835 -21.22 -12.87 50.56
CA ASP A 835 -20.86 -11.47 50.76
C ASP A 835 -21.82 -10.51 50.04
N VAL A 836 -22.14 -10.78 48.77
CA VAL A 836 -23.13 -10.00 48.01
C VAL A 836 -24.51 -10.04 48.71
N LEU A 837 -24.94 -11.23 49.16
CA LEU A 837 -26.19 -11.38 49.90
C LEU A 837 -26.19 -10.56 51.21
N ALA A 838 -25.09 -10.56 51.95
CA ALA A 838 -24.95 -9.76 53.17
C ALA A 838 -25.05 -8.26 52.87
N ALA A 839 -24.44 -7.79 51.78
CA ALA A 839 -24.54 -6.40 51.34
C ALA A 839 -25.99 -6.00 51.01
N CYS A 840 -26.73 -6.84 50.30
CA CYS A 840 -28.15 -6.58 50.00
C CYS A 840 -29.02 -6.57 51.27
N GLN A 841 -28.75 -7.47 52.23
CA GLN A 841 -29.46 -7.50 53.52
C GLN A 841 -29.23 -6.22 54.33
N ALA A 842 -28.00 -5.70 54.31
CA ALA A 842 -27.65 -4.45 54.96
C ALA A 842 -28.35 -3.25 54.30
N GLU A 843 -28.41 -3.19 52.96
CA GLU A 843 -29.14 -2.12 52.24
C GLU A 843 -30.65 -2.16 52.51
N ARG A 844 -31.22 -3.36 52.73
CA ARG A 844 -32.61 -3.52 53.19
C ARG A 844 -32.84 -3.10 54.65
N GLY A 845 -31.78 -2.84 55.41
CA GLY A 845 -31.82 -2.50 56.83
C GLY A 845 -31.87 -3.70 57.79
N ASN A 846 -31.67 -4.93 57.29
CA ASN A 846 -31.62 -6.14 58.12
C ASN A 846 -30.18 -6.46 58.56
N PHE A 847 -29.61 -5.58 59.39
CA PHE A 847 -28.23 -5.71 59.86
C PHE A 847 -27.92 -6.99 60.65
N PRO A 848 -28.81 -7.53 61.52
CA PRO A 848 -28.53 -8.78 62.22
C PRO A 848 -28.23 -9.94 61.28
N GLU A 849 -29.00 -10.05 60.20
CA GLU A 849 -28.81 -11.08 59.19
C GLU A 849 -27.59 -10.81 58.31
N ALA A 850 -27.37 -9.55 57.91
CA ALA A 850 -26.18 -9.15 57.16
C ALA A 850 -24.87 -9.52 57.89
N ILE A 851 -24.81 -9.25 59.20
CA ILE A 851 -23.66 -9.59 60.06
C ILE A 851 -23.45 -11.11 60.14
N ARG A 852 -24.54 -11.88 60.25
CA ARG A 852 -24.49 -13.35 60.30
C ARG A 852 -23.97 -13.93 58.97
N THR A 853 -24.51 -13.46 57.85
CA THR A 853 -24.16 -13.91 56.50
C THR A 853 -22.71 -13.54 56.14
N ALA A 854 -22.30 -12.28 56.36
CA ALA A 854 -20.91 -11.86 56.12
C ALA A 854 -19.92 -12.60 57.04
N GLY A 855 -20.29 -12.88 58.29
CA GLY A 855 -19.47 -13.70 59.19
C GLY A 855 -19.26 -15.15 58.72
N GLU A 856 -20.24 -15.73 58.01
CA GLU A 856 -20.09 -17.04 57.36
C GLU A 856 -19.20 -16.95 56.12
N ALA A 857 -19.38 -15.92 55.28
CA ALA A 857 -18.53 -15.68 54.13
C ALA A 857 -17.03 -15.60 54.51
N VAL A 858 -16.69 -14.87 55.57
CA VAL A 858 -15.31 -14.79 56.09
C VAL A 858 -14.77 -16.16 56.53
N ARG A 859 -15.60 -16.97 57.21
CA ARG A 859 -15.20 -18.32 57.64
C ARG A 859 -14.89 -19.22 56.45
N GLN A 860 -15.77 -19.22 55.45
CA GLN A 860 -15.58 -20.03 54.24
C GLN A 860 -14.37 -19.58 53.44
N ALA A 861 -14.17 -18.26 53.25
CA ALA A 861 -13.03 -17.71 52.55
C ALA A 861 -11.69 -18.14 53.19
N ARG A 862 -11.58 -18.05 54.52
CA ARG A 862 -10.37 -18.48 55.26
C ARG A 862 -10.14 -19.99 55.18
N ALA A 863 -11.20 -20.79 55.28
CA ALA A 863 -11.08 -22.25 55.16
C ALA A 863 -10.54 -22.68 53.79
N ARG A 864 -10.69 -21.84 52.76
CA ARG A 864 -10.22 -22.06 51.39
C ARG A 864 -8.92 -21.31 51.05
N GLY A 865 -8.31 -20.61 52.01
CA GLY A 865 -7.10 -19.81 51.76
C GLY A 865 -7.34 -18.56 50.91
N LEU A 866 -8.58 -18.08 50.81
CA LEU A 866 -8.95 -16.86 50.08
C LEU A 866 -8.79 -15.62 50.98
N ASP A 867 -7.55 -15.35 51.42
CA ASP A 867 -7.28 -14.33 52.45
C ASP A 867 -7.62 -12.90 52.00
N ALA A 868 -7.44 -12.58 50.72
CA ALA A 868 -7.80 -11.28 50.16
C ALA A 868 -9.31 -11.04 50.27
N LEU A 869 -10.13 -11.99 49.80
CA LEU A 869 -11.59 -11.91 49.90
C LEU A 869 -12.03 -11.85 51.37
N ALA A 870 -11.45 -12.68 52.25
CA ALA A 870 -11.76 -12.64 53.67
C ALA A 870 -11.53 -11.23 54.27
N GLY A 871 -10.39 -10.60 53.94
CA GLY A 871 -10.08 -9.25 54.40
C GLY A 871 -11.06 -8.19 53.92
N GLU A 872 -11.54 -8.29 52.69
CA GLU A 872 -12.53 -7.35 52.14
C GLU A 872 -13.91 -7.50 52.79
N VAL A 873 -14.38 -8.74 52.95
CA VAL A 873 -15.66 -9.02 53.62
C VAL A 873 -15.60 -8.55 55.07
N GLU A 874 -14.45 -8.68 55.75
CA GLU A 874 -14.26 -8.17 57.11
C GLU A 874 -14.40 -6.65 57.21
N GLN A 875 -13.89 -5.90 56.23
CA GLN A 875 -14.08 -4.44 56.18
C GLN A 875 -15.56 -4.08 56.07
N ARG A 876 -16.31 -4.77 55.19
CA ARG A 876 -17.75 -4.57 55.04
C ARG A 876 -18.53 -4.97 56.30
N LEU A 877 -18.16 -6.08 56.92
CA LEU A 877 -18.73 -6.55 58.19
C LEU A 877 -18.57 -5.52 59.32
N MET A 878 -17.46 -4.78 59.38
CA MET A 878 -17.28 -3.70 60.36
C MET A 878 -18.28 -2.56 60.14
N VAL A 879 -18.63 -2.24 58.88
CA VAL A 879 -19.64 -1.23 58.54
C VAL A 879 -21.05 -1.71 58.94
N TYR A 880 -21.37 -2.97 58.69
CA TYR A 880 -22.68 -3.55 59.05
C TYR A 880 -22.91 -3.57 60.56
N ARG A 881 -21.87 -3.80 61.38
CA ARG A 881 -21.93 -3.71 62.85
C ARG A 881 -22.27 -2.32 63.38
N GLN A 882 -22.08 -1.29 62.57
CA GLN A 882 -22.46 0.09 62.89
C GLN A 882 -23.88 0.43 62.39
N ASN A 883 -24.67 -0.57 61.95
CA ASN A 883 -25.98 -0.40 61.33
C ASN A 883 -25.96 0.52 60.11
N ARG A 884 -24.92 0.39 59.27
CA ARG A 884 -24.77 1.15 58.03
C ARG A 884 -24.63 0.21 56.84
N PRO A 885 -25.27 0.51 55.69
CA PRO A 885 -25.03 -0.23 54.45
C PRO A 885 -23.69 0.15 53.81
N TRP A 886 -23.21 -0.69 52.88
CA TRP A 886 -21.98 -0.46 52.13
C TRP A 886 -22.30 0.17 50.77
N HIS A 887 -21.78 1.38 50.53
CA HIS A 887 -21.94 2.12 49.26
C HIS A 887 -20.62 2.36 48.53
N GLY A 888 -19.64 1.47 48.72
CA GLY A 888 -18.34 1.51 48.06
C GLY A 888 -18.26 0.55 46.86
N PRO A 889 -17.22 0.67 46.02
CA PRO A 889 -17.00 -0.26 44.92
C PRO A 889 -16.82 -1.70 45.43
N PHE A 890 -17.27 -2.69 44.65
CA PHE A 890 -16.78 -4.09 44.76
C PHE A 890 -15.32 -4.08 44.30
N ARG A 891 -14.41 -4.68 45.07
CA ARG A 891 -13.04 -4.88 44.63
C ARG A 891 -12.89 -6.28 44.06
#